data_AF-A0A948ZQD3-F1
#
_entry.id   AF-A0A948ZQD3-F1
#
_cell.length_a   1.000
_cell.length_b   1.000
_cell.length_c   1.000
_cell.angle_alpha   90.00
_cell.angle_beta   90.00
_cell.angle_gamma   90.00
#
_symmetry.space_group_name_H-M   'P 1'
#
loop_
_entity.id
_entity.type
_entity.pdbx_description
1 polymer ?
#
loop_
_entity_poly.entity_id
_entity_poly.type
_entity_poly.pdbx_seq_one_letter_code
_entity_poly.pdbx_strand_id
1 'polypeptide(L)'
;MNQHHQLRQWVEEMARMCQPDNIVWVDGSKEERERLEREAFATGELIQLDQEKLPGCVYHRTAVNDVARTENLTYICTSRREDAGPTNNWMSPEDGYRRAGEIFAGSMKGRTMYVIPFSMGPIGSPFSKIGVELTDSIYVVRNMCIVTRVGPKVLECLGADGEFTKCLHGKAERDINRRLILHFPEDNAIWSVGSGYGGNVLLGKKCLALRIAGYLGRQEGWMAEHMLILGIESPAGRTEYVAAAFPSACGKTNLAMMVPPEGLRVKGYRIWTVGDDISWMRIDDEGRLRAINPESGYFGVAPGTNSKSNPNMLKTIEKNTIYTNVLLSKDNTVWWEGGEGPPPDEGWDWQGRSWKPGMKDENGKPILGANPNSRFTAPITQCPSCSPLVDDPRGVPISALIFGGRRAKLAPLVFESYDWRHGVFVGATMASERTAAQYGKHGEVRRDPMAMLPFCGYHMGDYFQHWFDMGERMAHPPKIFHVNWFRAGEDGKFLWPGFGENLRVIEWIFDRCRGEAEAVETPIGYVPTPDSLDLTGLDLPRENLEKLFAVDRADWLEESDRIDSFFQQFGDRFPAALREELERLRRRLKTPFRLLAPGNEVRPLAAELNEVIRRENPHLYEMLSDFGKRLFFPKGIVAQGAEAREKAKRYNATLGIARERGEPMFLPSVMRFFNELKPADVLPYAPATGRADLRKKWREDLLRKNPGLAGKSFSNPVVTCGLTHALSIVGDLFVERGDMVLLPDKFWENYELIFGVRRRAQLALYPLFNAEGGFNVEGLRAALDARPEGSKTIVILNFPNNPTGYSVTSAEMDEIVAALHEAARAGRNLIVVADDAYFGLFYGDQLAKESIFARLAGCHPRLLAVKADAATKEDFVWGFRSGMLTFAAHAATSDEALYQALEKKTAGAIRGAVSNCSHPAQSILAKALSSESVDAERQEKNEILEARAKKVQQIIASPKFADLWEPYPFNSGYFICVKLNGIDAETYRKHLLEKHGVGVIANGGHDIRIAFSGVDEDRLEDLFDVLAAAAGELLGGK
;
A
#
# COMPACT_ATOMS: atom_id res chain seq x y z
N MET A 1 -8.31 51.45 -24.89
CA MET A 1 -9.40 52.06 -24.10
C MET A 1 -10.48 51.01 -23.92
N ASN A 2 -10.90 50.79 -22.68
CA ASN A 2 -11.66 49.62 -22.24
C ASN A 2 -13.08 49.59 -22.84
N GLN A 3 -13.43 48.49 -23.52
CA GLN A 3 -14.76 48.27 -24.10
C GLN A 3 -15.78 47.71 -23.07
N HIS A 4 -15.35 47.40 -21.84
CA HIS A 4 -16.21 46.79 -20.82
C HIS A 4 -17.14 47.81 -20.13
N HIS A 5 -18.42 47.81 -20.52
CA HIS A 5 -19.40 48.81 -20.06
C HIS A 5 -19.65 48.77 -18.54
N GLN A 6 -19.90 47.59 -17.97
CA GLN A 6 -20.24 47.45 -16.55
C GLN A 6 -19.09 47.87 -15.62
N LEU A 7 -17.85 47.69 -16.08
CA LEU A 7 -16.65 48.05 -15.31
C LEU A 7 -16.52 49.57 -15.24
N ARG A 8 -16.68 50.25 -16.39
CA ARG A 8 -16.67 51.72 -16.43
C ARG A 8 -17.76 52.32 -15.56
N GLN A 9 -18.99 51.79 -15.66
CA GLN A 9 -20.12 52.25 -14.85
C GLN A 9 -19.84 52.08 -13.35
N TRP A 10 -19.28 50.94 -12.94
CA TRP A 10 -18.93 50.71 -11.54
C TRP A 10 -17.82 51.66 -11.07
N VAL A 11 -16.77 51.89 -11.85
CA VAL A 11 -15.72 52.88 -11.52
C VAL A 11 -16.31 54.29 -11.37
N GLU A 12 -17.20 54.70 -12.27
CA GLU A 12 -17.88 56.00 -12.20
C GLU A 12 -18.82 56.13 -10.99
N GLU A 13 -19.48 55.05 -10.59
CA GLU A 13 -20.30 54.99 -9.38
C GLU A 13 -19.44 55.14 -8.11
N MET A 14 -18.36 54.36 -8.01
CA MET A 14 -17.45 54.42 -6.85
C MET A 14 -16.73 55.78 -6.78
N ALA A 15 -16.33 56.35 -7.93
CA ALA A 15 -15.75 57.69 -7.98
C ALA A 15 -16.74 58.77 -7.52
N ARG A 16 -18.03 58.67 -7.87
CA ARG A 16 -19.07 59.60 -7.38
C ARG A 16 -19.22 59.55 -5.85
N MET A 17 -19.14 58.36 -5.26
CA MET A 17 -19.19 58.18 -3.81
C MET A 17 -17.92 58.70 -3.13
N CYS A 18 -16.74 58.29 -3.61
CA CYS A 18 -15.46 58.57 -2.96
C CYS A 18 -14.90 59.98 -3.22
N GLN A 19 -15.32 60.63 -4.31
CA GLN A 19 -14.90 61.97 -4.75
C GLN A 19 -13.37 62.15 -4.88
N PRO A 20 -12.65 61.32 -5.67
CA PRO A 20 -11.23 61.50 -5.93
C PRO A 20 -10.95 62.70 -6.84
N ASP A 21 -9.74 63.26 -6.75
CA ASP A 21 -9.30 64.38 -7.61
C ASP A 21 -8.97 63.92 -9.03
N ASN A 22 -8.44 62.70 -9.15
CA ASN A 22 -8.04 62.07 -10.41
C ASN A 22 -8.38 60.58 -10.39
N ILE A 23 -8.61 60.01 -11.58
CA ILE A 23 -8.76 58.57 -11.79
C ILE A 23 -7.63 58.10 -12.69
N VAL A 24 -6.82 57.15 -12.23
CA VAL A 24 -5.67 56.61 -12.96
C VAL A 24 -5.84 55.11 -13.15
N TRP A 25 -5.78 54.66 -14.40
CA TRP A 25 -5.79 53.24 -14.75
C TRP A 25 -4.37 52.69 -14.72
N VAL A 26 -4.13 51.70 -13.87
CA VAL A 26 -2.83 51.07 -13.67
C VAL A 26 -2.60 50.06 -14.80
N ASP A 27 -1.47 50.21 -15.49
CA ASP A 27 -1.06 49.35 -16.61
C ASP A 27 0.09 48.38 -16.23
N GLY A 28 0.71 48.58 -15.07
CA GLY A 28 1.77 47.71 -14.55
C GLY A 28 3.12 47.87 -15.27
N SER A 29 3.27 48.89 -16.13
CA SER A 29 4.51 49.17 -16.85
C SER A 29 5.64 49.64 -15.93
N LYS A 30 6.88 49.54 -16.42
CA LYS A 30 8.06 50.02 -15.70
C LYS A 30 8.01 51.55 -15.56
N GLU A 31 7.56 52.24 -16.60
CA GLU A 31 7.42 53.70 -16.65
C GLU A 31 6.40 54.18 -15.62
N GLU A 32 5.26 53.48 -15.49
CA GLU A 32 4.28 53.74 -14.45
C GLU A 32 4.86 53.51 -13.05
N ARG A 33 5.56 52.39 -12.85
CA ARG A 33 6.25 52.10 -11.58
C ARG A 33 7.16 53.27 -11.17
N GLU A 34 8.04 53.72 -12.07
CA GLU A 34 9.00 54.78 -11.78
C GLU A 34 8.30 56.12 -11.50
N ARG A 35 7.20 56.41 -12.20
CA ARG A 35 6.37 57.60 -11.95
C ARG A 35 5.74 57.57 -10.56
N LEU A 36 5.12 56.45 -10.19
CA LEU A 36 4.47 56.26 -8.89
C LEU A 36 5.49 56.26 -7.74
N GLU A 37 6.69 55.69 -7.94
CA GLU A 37 7.77 55.73 -6.94
C GLU A 37 8.24 57.16 -6.70
N ARG A 38 8.45 57.97 -7.75
CA ARG A 38 8.79 59.40 -7.59
C ARG A 38 7.72 60.17 -6.79
N GLU A 39 6.45 59.93 -7.10
CA GLU A 39 5.32 60.54 -6.37
C GLU A 39 5.28 60.09 -4.90
N ALA A 40 5.48 58.80 -4.65
CA ALA A 40 5.48 58.24 -3.29
C ALA A 40 6.68 58.69 -2.46
N PHE A 41 7.86 58.90 -3.07
CA PHE A 41 9.02 59.44 -2.40
C PHE A 41 8.83 60.93 -2.06
N ALA A 42 8.23 61.71 -2.96
CA ALA A 42 7.96 63.13 -2.71
C ALA A 42 6.92 63.33 -1.59
N THR A 43 5.94 62.43 -1.46
CA THR A 43 4.92 62.47 -0.41
C THR A 43 5.34 61.79 0.90
N GLY A 44 6.44 61.03 0.87
CA GLY A 44 6.90 60.22 2.01
C GLY A 44 6.06 58.96 2.25
N GLU A 45 5.14 58.59 1.35
CA GLU A 45 4.42 57.31 1.42
C GLU A 45 5.40 56.13 1.26
N LEU A 46 6.44 56.28 0.44
CA LEU A 46 7.56 55.34 0.33
C LEU A 46 8.89 56.04 0.59
N ILE A 47 9.89 55.29 1.02
CA ILE A 47 11.27 55.73 1.23
C ILE A 47 12.17 54.92 0.30
N GLN A 48 13.04 55.60 -0.43
CA GLN A 48 14.03 54.95 -1.27
C GLN A 48 15.14 54.35 -0.40
N LEU A 49 15.42 53.05 -0.58
CA LEU A 49 16.54 52.37 0.08
C LEU A 49 17.84 52.55 -0.72
N ASP A 50 18.97 52.13 -0.15
CA ASP A 50 20.26 52.08 -0.85
C ASP A 50 20.15 51.20 -2.11
N GLN A 51 20.29 51.82 -3.28
CA GLN A 51 20.10 51.13 -4.57
C GLN A 51 21.33 50.32 -5.02
N GLU A 52 22.50 50.53 -4.42
CA GLU A 52 23.68 49.68 -4.68
C GLU A 52 23.57 48.36 -3.91
N LYS A 53 23.08 48.43 -2.66
CA LYS A 53 22.93 47.26 -1.78
C LYS A 53 21.59 46.53 -1.97
N LEU A 54 20.51 47.26 -2.20
CA LEU A 54 19.13 46.76 -2.30
C LEU A 54 18.46 47.31 -3.57
N PRO A 55 18.93 46.92 -4.78
CA PRO A 55 18.48 47.51 -6.04
C PRO A 55 16.98 47.33 -6.27
N GLY A 56 16.30 48.43 -6.57
CA GLY A 56 14.85 48.48 -6.79
C GLY A 56 14.02 48.27 -5.54
N CYS A 57 14.62 48.13 -4.36
CA CYS A 57 13.89 48.00 -3.09
C CYS A 57 13.47 49.36 -2.56
N VAL A 58 12.34 49.36 -1.86
CA VAL A 58 11.76 50.53 -1.21
C VAL A 58 11.23 50.17 0.18
N TYR A 59 11.05 51.16 1.02
CA TYR A 59 10.55 51.00 2.39
C TYR A 59 9.23 51.73 2.58
N HIS A 60 8.31 51.11 3.31
CA HIS A 60 7.04 51.68 3.73
C HIS A 60 6.91 51.61 5.26
N ARG A 61 6.41 52.69 5.86
CA ARG A 61 6.05 52.74 7.28
C ARG A 61 4.56 52.98 7.42
N THR A 62 3.91 52.17 8.23
CA THR A 62 2.46 52.24 8.37
C THR A 62 2.07 53.07 9.58
N ALA A 63 0.77 53.35 9.73
CA ALA A 63 0.27 53.95 10.95
C ALA A 63 0.42 52.96 12.12
N VAL A 64 0.77 53.46 13.30
CA VAL A 64 0.99 52.66 14.52
C VAL A 64 -0.23 51.83 14.94
N ASN A 65 -1.44 52.28 14.62
CA ASN A 65 -2.70 51.58 14.88
C ASN A 65 -3.13 50.64 13.72
N ASP A 66 -2.26 50.41 12.73
CA ASP A 66 -2.57 49.65 11.53
C ASP A 66 -1.37 48.82 11.05
N VAL A 67 -1.13 47.72 11.76
CA VAL A 67 0.08 46.89 11.62
C VAL A 67 -0.23 45.39 11.45
N ALA A 68 -1.51 45.02 11.45
CA ALA A 68 -1.97 43.64 11.36
C ALA A 68 -3.41 43.55 10.82
N ARG A 69 -3.82 42.34 10.46
CA ARG A 69 -5.22 42.05 10.11
C ARG A 69 -6.10 42.20 11.34
N THR A 70 -7.28 42.79 11.18
CA THR A 70 -8.27 42.95 12.24
C THR A 70 -9.40 41.93 12.05
N GLU A 71 -9.19 40.70 12.51
CA GLU A 71 -10.15 39.58 12.34
C GLU A 71 -11.53 39.93 12.93
N ASN A 72 -11.58 40.62 14.07
CA ASN A 72 -12.81 41.10 14.70
C ASN A 72 -13.56 42.19 13.91
N LEU A 73 -12.92 42.80 12.90
CA LEU A 73 -13.51 43.80 12.01
C LEU A 73 -13.63 43.28 10.57
N THR A 74 -13.47 41.97 10.39
CA THR A 74 -13.60 41.29 9.11
C THR A 74 -14.92 40.53 9.08
N TYR A 75 -15.77 40.79 8.08
CA TYR A 75 -17.14 40.27 8.00
C TYR A 75 -17.39 39.52 6.69
N ILE A 76 -18.26 38.50 6.79
CA ILE A 76 -18.90 37.82 5.66
C ILE A 76 -20.36 38.28 5.62
N CYS A 77 -20.75 38.93 4.54
CA CYS A 77 -22.06 39.56 4.34
C CYS A 77 -22.87 38.72 3.35
N THR A 78 -23.54 37.71 3.87
CA THR A 78 -24.52 36.87 3.15
C THR A 78 -25.95 37.31 3.49
N SER A 79 -26.89 37.13 2.56
CA SER A 79 -28.32 37.40 2.75
C SER A 79 -28.89 36.80 4.05
N ARG A 80 -28.47 35.57 4.40
CA ARG A 80 -28.81 34.91 5.66
C ARG A 80 -27.58 34.77 6.57
N ARG A 81 -27.75 35.02 7.87
CA ARG A 81 -26.69 34.91 8.89
C ARG A 81 -26.11 33.50 8.99
N GLU A 82 -26.97 32.50 8.87
CA GLU A 82 -26.60 31.08 8.91
C GLU A 82 -25.66 30.66 7.77
N ASP A 83 -25.67 31.36 6.62
CA ASP A 83 -24.79 31.03 5.49
C ASP A 83 -23.35 31.51 5.70
N ALA A 84 -23.10 32.47 6.61
CA ALA A 84 -21.75 32.80 7.07
C ALA A 84 -21.27 31.80 8.14
N GLY A 85 -22.18 31.33 9.00
CA GLY A 85 -21.92 30.30 9.99
C GLY A 85 -21.16 30.76 11.25
N PRO A 86 -20.89 29.82 12.18
CA PRO A 86 -20.44 30.13 13.54
C PRO A 86 -18.97 30.61 13.62
N THR A 87 -18.19 30.42 12.56
CA THR A 87 -16.76 30.78 12.52
C THR A 87 -16.50 32.17 11.95
N ASN A 88 -17.53 32.82 11.38
CA ASN A 88 -17.41 34.10 10.71
C ASN A 88 -18.16 35.19 11.46
N ASN A 89 -17.63 36.42 11.43
CA ASN A 89 -18.43 37.58 11.82
C ASN A 89 -19.40 37.89 10.68
N TRP A 90 -20.68 38.01 11.00
CA TRP A 90 -21.71 38.31 10.01
C TRP A 90 -22.24 39.73 10.19
N MET A 91 -22.54 40.37 9.06
CA MET A 91 -23.28 41.63 8.97
C MET A 91 -24.22 41.53 7.78
N SER A 92 -25.44 42.06 7.88
CA SER A 92 -26.35 42.08 6.72
C SER A 92 -25.69 42.82 5.55
N PRO A 93 -25.91 42.40 4.29
CA PRO A 93 -25.38 43.13 3.14
C PRO A 93 -25.79 44.60 3.12
N GLU A 94 -27.05 44.91 3.45
CA GLU A 94 -27.58 46.27 3.54
C GLU A 94 -26.80 47.13 4.56
N ASP A 95 -26.61 46.65 5.79
CA ASP A 95 -25.83 47.38 6.79
C ASP A 95 -24.36 47.49 6.42
N GLY A 96 -23.80 46.45 5.79
CA GLY A 96 -22.42 46.45 5.31
C GLY A 96 -22.18 47.58 4.30
N TYR A 97 -22.97 47.62 3.22
CA TYR A 97 -22.88 48.66 2.21
C TYR A 97 -23.18 50.05 2.76
N ARG A 98 -24.23 50.20 3.59
CA ARG A 98 -24.58 51.49 4.20
C ARG A 98 -23.45 52.04 5.07
N ARG A 99 -22.97 51.26 6.05
CA ARG A 99 -21.93 51.70 7.00
C ARG A 99 -20.61 52.00 6.31
N ALA A 100 -20.18 51.14 5.39
CA ALA A 100 -18.95 51.39 4.65
C ALA A 100 -19.11 52.57 3.67
N GLY A 101 -20.27 52.70 3.00
CA GLY A 101 -20.59 53.83 2.13
C GLY A 101 -20.55 55.18 2.84
N GLU A 102 -21.05 55.25 4.08
CA GLU A 102 -20.93 56.44 4.94
C GLU A 102 -19.48 56.83 5.23
N ILE A 103 -18.55 55.86 5.29
CA ILE A 103 -17.12 56.12 5.51
C ILE A 103 -16.42 56.47 4.20
N PHE A 104 -16.81 55.83 3.09
CA PHE A 104 -16.27 56.11 1.75
C PHE A 104 -16.71 57.46 1.19
N ALA A 105 -17.86 57.98 1.61
CA ALA A 105 -18.41 59.23 1.11
C ALA A 105 -17.40 60.39 1.23
N GLY A 106 -16.86 60.84 0.09
CA GLY A 106 -15.85 61.89 0.01
C GLY A 106 -14.47 61.53 0.60
N SER A 107 -14.20 60.26 0.89
CA SER A 107 -12.97 59.83 1.58
C SER A 107 -11.70 59.97 0.75
N MET A 108 -11.82 60.16 -0.58
CA MET A 108 -10.70 60.28 -1.51
C MET A 108 -10.45 61.71 -2.00
N LYS A 109 -11.12 62.72 -1.44
CA LYS A 109 -10.82 64.14 -1.75
C LYS A 109 -9.33 64.44 -1.53
N GLY A 110 -8.71 65.12 -2.48
CA GLY A 110 -7.27 65.40 -2.43
C GLY A 110 -6.38 64.19 -2.78
N ARG A 111 -6.95 63.08 -3.27
CA ARG A 111 -6.23 61.85 -3.60
C ARG A 111 -6.62 61.35 -4.98
N THR A 112 -5.72 60.58 -5.58
CA THR A 112 -5.97 59.83 -6.82
C THR A 112 -6.66 58.51 -6.49
N MET A 113 -7.73 58.17 -7.22
CA MET A 113 -8.27 56.82 -7.27
C MET A 113 -7.53 56.04 -8.36
N TYR A 114 -6.81 55.01 -7.96
CA TYR A 114 -6.15 54.06 -8.85
C TYR A 114 -7.10 52.91 -9.15
N VAL A 115 -7.26 52.60 -10.44
CA VAL A 115 -7.99 51.43 -10.94
C VAL A 115 -6.96 50.36 -11.29
N ILE A 116 -6.94 49.26 -10.56
CA ILE A 116 -5.99 48.16 -10.74
C ILE A 116 -6.73 46.93 -11.28
N PRO A 117 -6.74 46.69 -12.60
CA PRO A 117 -7.18 45.41 -13.15
C PRO A 117 -6.12 44.35 -12.89
N PHE A 118 -6.50 43.25 -12.25
CA PHE A 118 -5.57 42.16 -11.95
C PHE A 118 -6.18 40.78 -12.21
N SER A 119 -5.31 39.83 -12.55
CA SER A 119 -5.64 38.40 -12.63
C SER A 119 -5.08 37.68 -11.42
N MET A 120 -5.94 36.95 -10.72
CA MET A 120 -5.56 35.89 -9.79
C MET A 120 -5.36 34.61 -10.60
N GLY A 121 -4.15 34.08 -10.60
CA GLY A 121 -3.70 32.98 -11.45
C GLY A 121 -3.21 33.43 -12.83
N PRO A 122 -2.60 32.52 -13.61
CA PRO A 122 -2.08 32.83 -14.93
C PRO A 122 -3.17 33.43 -15.84
N ILE A 123 -2.86 34.53 -16.53
CA ILE A 123 -3.83 35.26 -17.35
C ILE A 123 -4.39 34.32 -18.43
N GLY A 124 -5.72 34.21 -18.51
CA GLY A 124 -6.41 33.33 -19.47
C GLY A 124 -6.48 31.86 -19.05
N SER A 125 -5.98 31.49 -17.87
CA SER A 125 -6.18 30.16 -17.31
C SER A 125 -7.66 29.91 -17.00
N PRO A 126 -8.19 28.68 -17.20
CA PRO A 126 -9.52 28.32 -16.73
C PRO A 126 -9.66 28.36 -15.19
N PHE A 127 -8.54 28.41 -14.46
CA PHE A 127 -8.54 28.62 -13.02
C PHE A 127 -8.63 30.10 -12.64
N SER A 128 -8.25 31.00 -13.54
CA SER A 128 -8.05 32.40 -13.19
C SER A 128 -9.37 33.11 -12.88
N LYS A 129 -9.28 34.12 -12.01
CA LYS A 129 -10.37 35.07 -11.75
C LYS A 129 -9.82 36.47 -11.88
N ILE A 130 -10.58 37.31 -12.56
CA ILE A 130 -10.23 38.73 -12.75
C ILE A 130 -10.87 39.52 -11.61
N GLY A 131 -10.08 40.38 -11.00
CA GLY A 131 -10.54 41.38 -10.06
C GLY A 131 -10.18 42.78 -10.53
N VAL A 132 -10.93 43.78 -10.07
CA VAL A 132 -10.55 45.18 -10.23
C VAL A 132 -10.55 45.84 -8.87
N GLU A 133 -9.38 46.30 -8.43
CA GLU A 133 -9.22 47.02 -7.17
C GLU A 133 -9.15 48.52 -7.37
N LEU A 134 -10.07 49.24 -6.74
CA LEU A 134 -10.06 50.70 -6.65
C LEU A 134 -9.41 51.10 -5.33
N THR A 135 -8.38 51.94 -5.36
CA THR A 135 -7.62 52.31 -4.16
C THR A 135 -7.10 53.74 -4.23
N ASP A 136 -6.92 54.38 -3.07
CA ASP A 136 -6.30 55.71 -2.94
C ASP A 136 -4.85 55.68 -2.43
N SER A 137 -4.18 54.52 -2.53
CA SER A 137 -2.83 54.30 -2.00
C SER A 137 -1.86 53.75 -3.05
N ILE A 138 -0.75 54.46 -3.23
CA ILE A 138 0.35 54.01 -4.10
C ILE A 138 1.00 52.76 -3.51
N TYR A 139 1.13 52.66 -2.19
CA TYR A 139 1.62 51.44 -1.53
C TYR A 139 0.80 50.20 -1.94
N VAL A 140 -0.53 50.32 -1.98
CA VAL A 140 -1.42 49.23 -2.42
C VAL A 140 -1.17 48.89 -3.88
N VAL A 141 -1.14 49.89 -4.78
CA VAL A 141 -0.85 49.68 -6.21
C VAL A 141 0.47 48.92 -6.39
N ARG A 142 1.54 49.37 -5.75
CA ARG A 142 2.88 48.77 -5.89
C ARG A 142 2.91 47.33 -5.39
N ASN A 143 2.26 47.03 -4.27
CA ASN A 143 2.16 45.66 -3.76
C ASN A 143 1.31 44.77 -4.68
N MET A 144 0.15 45.25 -5.13
CA MET A 144 -0.74 44.50 -6.03
C MET A 144 -0.05 44.15 -7.35
N CYS A 145 0.76 45.04 -7.92
CA CYS A 145 1.59 44.73 -9.10
C CYS A 145 2.66 43.65 -8.85
N ILE A 146 3.00 43.34 -7.60
CA ILE A 146 3.92 42.24 -7.25
C ILE A 146 3.13 40.96 -6.96
N VAL A 147 2.10 41.04 -6.11
CA VAL A 147 1.38 39.85 -5.62
C VAL A 147 0.29 39.35 -6.57
N THR A 148 -0.09 40.15 -7.58
CA THR A 148 -1.03 39.76 -8.63
C THR A 148 -0.49 40.11 -10.02
N ARG A 149 -1.10 39.54 -11.06
CA ARG A 149 -0.73 39.85 -12.45
C ARG A 149 -1.56 41.06 -12.92
N VAL A 150 -0.92 42.22 -13.00
CA VAL A 150 -1.52 43.49 -13.44
C VAL A 150 -1.08 43.80 -14.86
N GLY A 151 -2.00 44.29 -15.69
CA GLY A 151 -1.65 44.87 -16.99
C GLY A 151 -2.75 44.80 -18.05
N PRO A 152 -2.50 45.34 -19.25
CA PRO A 152 -3.50 45.46 -20.31
C PRO A 152 -4.10 44.12 -20.74
N LYS A 153 -3.30 43.04 -20.72
CA LYS A 153 -3.74 41.68 -21.03
C LYS A 153 -4.86 41.17 -20.11
N VAL A 154 -4.95 41.67 -18.89
CA VAL A 154 -6.05 41.34 -17.97
C VAL A 154 -7.37 41.90 -18.51
N LEU A 155 -7.37 43.15 -18.96
CA LEU A 155 -8.54 43.78 -19.56
C LEU A 155 -8.91 43.15 -20.91
N GLU A 156 -7.92 42.74 -21.71
CA GLU A 156 -8.14 41.98 -22.94
C GLU A 156 -8.85 40.64 -22.64
N CYS A 157 -8.40 39.93 -21.60
CA CYS A 157 -9.00 38.68 -21.14
C CYS A 157 -10.41 38.88 -20.55
N LEU A 158 -10.66 40.02 -19.88
CA LEU A 158 -11.99 40.37 -19.36
C LEU A 158 -13.00 40.62 -20.49
N GLY A 159 -12.54 41.13 -21.65
CA GLY A 159 -13.39 41.37 -22.81
C GLY A 159 -14.44 42.48 -22.58
N ALA A 160 -15.58 42.38 -23.23
CA ALA A 160 -16.68 43.36 -23.11
C ALA A 160 -17.71 43.01 -22.03
N ASP A 161 -17.86 41.71 -21.71
CA ASP A 161 -18.95 41.16 -20.90
C ASP A 161 -18.47 40.21 -19.78
N GLY A 162 -17.16 40.10 -19.54
CA GLY A 162 -16.60 39.18 -18.55
C GLY A 162 -16.92 39.56 -17.10
N GLU A 163 -17.07 38.56 -16.24
CA GLU A 163 -17.25 38.80 -14.81
C GLU A 163 -15.94 39.16 -14.12
N PHE A 164 -16.01 40.09 -13.16
CA PHE A 164 -14.88 40.47 -12.32
C PHE A 164 -15.30 40.70 -10.88
N THR A 165 -14.41 40.39 -9.93
CA THR A 165 -14.61 40.73 -8.52
C THR A 165 -14.43 42.22 -8.30
N LYS A 166 -15.44 42.86 -7.70
CA LYS A 166 -15.48 44.30 -7.40
C LYS A 166 -14.76 44.58 -6.07
N CYS A 167 -13.54 45.09 -6.12
CA CYS A 167 -12.74 45.38 -4.94
C CYS A 167 -12.65 46.90 -4.71
N LEU A 168 -13.26 47.43 -3.65
CA LEU A 168 -13.14 48.83 -3.26
C LEU A 168 -12.30 48.95 -1.98
N HIS A 169 -11.24 49.75 -2.05
CA HIS A 169 -10.37 50.07 -0.93
C HIS A 169 -10.24 51.59 -0.74
N GLY A 170 -10.16 52.06 0.51
CA GLY A 170 -9.85 53.45 0.82
C GLY A 170 -9.25 53.63 2.22
N LYS A 171 -8.19 54.44 2.30
CA LYS A 171 -7.52 54.73 3.58
C LYS A 171 -8.43 55.45 4.58
N ALA A 172 -9.32 56.33 4.08
CA ALA A 172 -10.13 57.25 4.89
C ALA A 172 -9.28 57.92 5.99
N GLU A 173 -9.81 58.13 7.20
CA GLU A 173 -9.07 58.70 8.33
C GLU A 173 -8.22 57.67 9.10
N ARG A 174 -8.24 56.38 8.73
CA ARG A 174 -7.57 55.26 9.41
C ARG A 174 -7.96 55.09 10.89
N ASP A 175 -9.17 55.51 11.26
CA ASP A 175 -9.74 55.25 12.59
C ASP A 175 -10.11 53.77 12.73
N ILE A 176 -9.52 53.09 13.72
CA ILE A 176 -9.77 51.67 13.99
C ILE A 176 -11.26 51.40 14.32
N ASN A 177 -11.96 52.37 14.91
CA ASN A 177 -13.38 52.22 15.27
C ASN A 177 -14.32 52.33 14.06
N ARG A 178 -13.82 52.87 12.94
CA ARG A 178 -14.54 52.97 11.66
C ARG A 178 -14.02 51.97 10.63
N ARG A 179 -13.04 51.12 10.98
CA ARG A 179 -12.47 50.17 10.04
C ARG A 179 -13.42 49.01 9.76
N LEU A 180 -13.61 48.68 8.49
CA LEU A 180 -14.45 47.58 8.04
C LEU A 180 -13.75 46.83 6.89
N ILE A 181 -13.70 45.50 6.97
CA ILE A 181 -13.27 44.62 5.88
C ILE A 181 -14.45 43.68 5.58
N LEU A 182 -15.20 44.00 4.54
CA LEU A 182 -16.46 43.37 4.19
C LEU A 182 -16.31 42.52 2.93
N HIS A 183 -16.88 41.32 2.96
CA HIS A 183 -16.94 40.42 1.82
C HIS A 183 -18.40 40.13 1.54
N PHE A 184 -18.85 40.32 0.29
CA PHE A 184 -20.21 40.06 -0.16
C PHE A 184 -20.13 38.91 -1.18
N PRO A 185 -20.20 37.64 -0.73
CA PRO A 185 -19.97 36.49 -1.61
C PRO A 185 -20.99 36.39 -2.75
N GLU A 186 -22.25 36.71 -2.44
CA GLU A 186 -23.38 36.67 -3.40
C GLU A 186 -23.26 37.76 -4.48
N ASP A 187 -22.63 38.90 -4.16
CA ASP A 187 -22.45 40.04 -5.08
C ASP A 187 -21.08 40.06 -5.78
N ASN A 188 -20.23 39.07 -5.49
CA ASN A 188 -18.82 39.01 -5.92
C ASN A 188 -18.06 40.33 -5.64
N ALA A 189 -18.20 40.86 -4.41
CA ALA A 189 -17.66 42.17 -4.03
C ALA A 189 -16.90 42.15 -2.69
N ILE A 190 -15.92 43.04 -2.57
CA ILE A 190 -15.08 43.22 -1.38
C ILE A 190 -14.94 44.73 -1.13
N TRP A 191 -15.31 45.20 0.07
CA TRP A 191 -15.15 46.59 0.48
C TRP A 191 -14.27 46.68 1.72
N SER A 192 -13.19 47.44 1.65
CA SER A 192 -12.25 47.64 2.75
C SER A 192 -11.97 49.12 2.98
N VAL A 193 -12.27 49.62 4.18
CA VAL A 193 -12.11 51.04 4.51
C VAL A 193 -11.47 51.22 5.87
N GLY A 194 -10.62 52.25 6.00
CA GLY A 194 -9.99 52.63 7.28
C GLY A 194 -8.73 51.83 7.63
N SER A 195 -8.11 51.14 6.65
CA SER A 195 -6.80 50.49 6.78
C SER A 195 -5.91 50.86 5.59
N GLY A 196 -4.61 50.64 5.74
CA GLY A 196 -3.52 50.81 4.80
C GLY A 196 -2.53 49.65 4.88
N TYR A 197 -2.85 48.55 5.59
CA TYR A 197 -1.89 47.47 5.90
C TYR A 197 -2.27 46.09 5.37
N GLY A 198 -1.33 45.47 4.65
CA GLY A 198 -1.29 44.04 4.35
C GLY A 198 -2.61 43.44 3.85
N GLY A 199 -3.04 42.34 4.47
CA GLY A 199 -4.24 41.60 4.02
C GLY A 199 -5.57 42.34 4.12
N ASN A 200 -5.62 43.52 4.76
CA ASN A 200 -6.81 44.36 4.76
C ASN A 200 -6.93 45.17 3.46
N VAL A 201 -5.82 45.41 2.76
CA VAL A 201 -5.74 46.34 1.61
C VAL A 201 -5.21 45.70 0.35
N LEU A 202 -4.64 44.50 0.41
CA LEU A 202 -4.29 43.70 -0.77
C LEU A 202 -5.47 42.78 -1.05
N LEU A 203 -6.52 43.30 -1.69
CA LEU A 203 -7.81 42.62 -1.74
C LEU A 203 -7.77 41.35 -2.62
N GLY A 204 -6.82 41.26 -3.55
CA GLY A 204 -6.50 40.02 -4.26
C GLY A 204 -6.05 38.88 -3.33
N LYS A 205 -5.35 39.18 -2.23
CA LYS A 205 -4.64 38.19 -1.41
C LYS A 205 -5.57 37.28 -0.61
N LYS A 206 -6.04 37.68 0.58
CA LYS A 206 -6.91 36.80 1.41
C LYS A 206 -8.39 37.02 1.15
N CYS A 207 -8.77 38.23 0.77
CA CYS A 207 -10.17 38.62 0.59
C CYS A 207 -10.76 37.93 -0.65
N LEU A 208 -10.11 38.08 -1.81
CA LEU A 208 -10.49 37.34 -3.01
C LEU A 208 -10.01 35.91 -2.94
N ALA A 209 -8.69 35.64 -2.84
CA ALA A 209 -8.17 34.31 -3.13
C ALA A 209 -8.57 33.17 -2.16
N LEU A 210 -9.16 33.48 -1.00
CA LEU A 210 -9.71 32.47 -0.10
C LEU A 210 -11.19 32.68 0.23
N ARG A 211 -11.61 33.89 0.64
CA ARG A 211 -13.00 34.09 1.10
C ARG A 211 -13.99 34.10 -0.05
N ILE A 212 -13.86 35.05 -0.98
CA ILE A 212 -14.73 35.09 -2.17
C ILE A 212 -14.48 33.88 -3.05
N ALA A 213 -13.22 33.51 -3.29
CA ALA A 213 -12.85 32.34 -4.08
C ALA A 213 -13.38 31.02 -3.48
N GLY A 214 -13.42 30.87 -2.15
CA GLY A 214 -13.99 29.68 -1.52
C GLY A 214 -15.49 29.55 -1.80
N TYR A 215 -16.23 30.67 -1.79
CA TYR A 215 -17.65 30.68 -2.15
C TYR A 215 -17.85 30.39 -3.64
N LEU A 216 -17.10 31.07 -4.53
CA LEU A 216 -17.15 30.83 -5.98
C LEU A 216 -16.74 29.39 -6.32
N GLY A 217 -15.72 28.86 -5.64
CA GLY A 217 -15.27 27.48 -5.76
C GLY A 217 -16.36 26.48 -5.45
N ARG A 218 -17.11 26.70 -4.37
CA ARG A 218 -18.29 25.87 -4.06
C ARG A 218 -19.32 25.89 -5.18
N GLN A 219 -19.68 27.08 -5.69
CA GLN A 219 -20.70 27.23 -6.73
C GLN A 219 -20.28 26.60 -8.07
N GLU A 220 -19.01 26.71 -8.41
CA GLU A 220 -18.45 26.27 -9.69
C GLU A 220 -17.81 24.86 -9.62
N GLY A 221 -17.76 24.24 -8.44
CA GLY A 221 -17.23 22.90 -8.24
C GLY A 221 -15.70 22.81 -8.29
N TRP A 222 -14.98 23.72 -7.63
CA TRP A 222 -13.53 23.71 -7.42
C TRP A 222 -13.15 24.19 -6.02
N MET A 223 -11.86 24.18 -5.66
CA MET A 223 -11.41 24.42 -4.27
C MET A 223 -10.41 25.58 -4.19
N ALA A 224 -10.63 26.48 -3.22
CA ALA A 224 -9.72 27.57 -2.91
C ALA A 224 -9.16 27.37 -1.49
N GLU A 225 -7.90 26.98 -1.40
CA GLU A 225 -7.32 26.43 -0.18
C GLU A 225 -6.11 27.20 0.29
N HIS A 226 -5.93 27.26 1.61
CA HIS A 226 -4.80 27.91 2.26
C HIS A 226 -3.56 26.99 2.28
N MET A 227 -3.12 26.59 1.09
CA MET A 227 -2.06 25.61 0.87
C MET A 227 -0.88 26.19 0.10
N LEU A 228 0.33 25.81 0.50
CA LEU A 228 1.49 25.91 -0.39
C LEU A 228 1.38 24.86 -1.51
N ILE A 229 2.18 25.03 -2.57
CA ILE A 229 2.38 24.06 -3.64
C ILE A 229 3.89 23.88 -3.86
N LEU A 230 4.35 22.64 -3.66
CA LEU A 230 5.74 22.24 -3.66
C LEU A 230 5.94 21.07 -4.62
N GLY A 231 6.90 21.19 -5.54
CA GLY A 231 7.38 20.12 -6.39
C GLY A 231 8.71 19.56 -5.90
N ILE A 232 8.88 18.24 -5.96
CA ILE A 232 10.14 17.57 -5.65
C ILE A 232 10.55 16.75 -6.86
N GLU A 233 11.72 17.07 -7.40
CA GLU A 233 12.36 16.31 -8.47
C GLU A 233 13.34 15.32 -7.85
N SER A 234 13.09 14.04 -8.09
CA SER A 234 13.96 12.96 -7.62
C SER A 234 15.24 12.86 -8.45
N PRO A 235 16.27 12.14 -7.98
CA PRO A 235 17.48 11.86 -8.74
C PRO A 235 17.24 11.23 -10.12
N ALA A 236 16.10 10.56 -10.31
CA ALA A 236 15.69 9.96 -11.57
C ALA A 236 15.05 10.97 -12.55
N GLY A 237 14.95 12.25 -12.17
CA GLY A 237 14.34 13.32 -12.97
C GLY A 237 12.81 13.35 -12.95
N ARG A 238 12.16 12.59 -12.07
CA ARG A 238 10.70 12.61 -11.90
C ARG A 238 10.32 13.72 -10.93
N THR A 239 9.40 14.60 -11.33
CA THR A 239 8.84 15.64 -10.45
C THR A 239 7.43 15.29 -10.01
N GLU A 240 7.20 15.29 -8.71
CA GLU A 240 5.87 15.11 -8.10
C GLU A 240 5.52 16.31 -7.23
N TYR A 241 4.23 16.65 -7.16
CA TYR A 241 3.76 17.84 -6.46
C TYR A 241 2.86 17.52 -5.28
N VAL A 242 2.97 18.36 -4.27
CA VAL A 242 2.32 18.27 -2.98
C VAL A 242 1.67 19.62 -2.70
N ALA A 243 0.43 19.62 -2.19
CA ALA A 243 -0.20 20.81 -1.64
C ALA A 243 -0.37 20.65 -0.13
N ALA A 244 0.02 21.68 0.65
CA ALA A 244 0.09 21.53 2.11
C ALA A 244 -0.48 22.72 2.88
N ALA A 245 -1.43 22.44 3.78
CA ALA A 245 -2.10 23.42 4.64
C ALA A 245 -1.49 23.41 6.04
N PHE A 246 -1.02 24.59 6.46
CA PHE A 246 -0.47 24.83 7.78
C PHE A 246 -1.00 26.15 8.34
N PRO A 247 -1.42 26.20 9.61
CA PRO A 247 -1.69 27.46 10.30
C PRO A 247 -0.46 28.38 10.30
N SER A 248 -0.69 29.66 10.59
CA SER A 248 0.41 30.62 10.74
C SER A 248 1.44 30.15 11.78
N ALA A 249 2.72 30.44 11.54
CA ALA A 249 3.86 30.04 12.38
C ALA A 249 4.13 28.51 12.47
N CYS A 250 3.62 27.71 11.52
CA CYS A 250 3.88 26.26 11.43
C CYS A 250 4.84 25.86 10.30
N GLY A 251 5.58 26.82 9.72
CA GLY A 251 6.69 26.52 8.78
C GLY A 251 6.31 26.39 7.30
N LYS A 252 5.12 26.87 6.89
CA LYS A 252 4.63 26.78 5.51
C LYS A 252 5.62 27.33 4.46
N THR A 253 6.07 28.58 4.61
CA THR A 253 7.05 29.20 3.70
C THR A 253 8.39 28.47 3.69
N ASN A 254 8.85 27.97 4.84
CA ASN A 254 10.10 27.18 4.91
C ASN A 254 9.97 25.85 4.16
N LEU A 255 8.81 25.19 4.23
CA LEU A 255 8.59 23.94 3.48
C LEU A 255 8.49 24.20 1.98
N ALA A 256 7.74 25.24 1.57
CA ALA A 256 7.56 25.59 0.17
C ALA A 256 8.89 25.90 -0.53
N MET A 257 9.86 26.46 0.21
CA MET A 257 11.17 26.89 -0.30
C MET A 257 12.32 26.08 0.29
N MET A 258 12.07 24.85 0.73
CA MET A 258 13.08 24.08 1.45
C MET A 258 14.32 23.82 0.57
N VAL A 259 15.47 23.74 1.22
CA VAL A 259 16.72 23.30 0.60
C VAL A 259 16.97 21.86 1.05
N PRO A 260 17.25 20.91 0.12
CA PRO A 260 17.56 19.54 0.49
C PRO A 260 18.73 19.47 1.49
N PRO A 261 18.64 18.60 2.52
CA PRO A 261 19.74 18.37 3.44
C PRO A 261 20.88 17.67 2.72
N GLU A 262 22.10 17.80 3.22
CA GLU A 262 23.31 17.36 2.50
C GLU A 262 23.22 15.91 2.00
N GLY A 263 22.79 14.99 2.85
CA GLY A 263 22.67 13.56 2.54
C GLY A 263 21.71 13.24 1.39
N LEU A 264 20.70 14.08 1.15
CA LEU A 264 19.77 13.94 0.01
C LEU A 264 20.18 14.81 -1.18
N ARG A 265 20.78 15.97 -0.91
CA ARG A 265 21.29 16.89 -1.93
C ARG A 265 22.33 16.21 -2.83
N VAL A 266 23.26 15.44 -2.23
CA VAL A 266 24.28 14.68 -2.99
C VAL A 266 23.69 13.58 -3.88
N LYS A 267 22.47 13.11 -3.58
CA LYS A 267 21.77 12.14 -4.42
C LYS A 267 21.18 12.79 -5.68
N GLY A 268 21.00 14.11 -5.70
CA GLY A 268 20.48 14.86 -6.85
C GLY A 268 19.05 15.38 -6.69
N TYR A 269 18.47 15.34 -5.48
CA TYR A 269 17.14 15.91 -5.22
C TYR A 269 17.09 17.42 -5.49
N ARG A 270 16.01 17.89 -6.13
CA ARG A 270 15.73 19.32 -6.35
C ARG A 270 14.31 19.69 -5.93
N ILE A 271 14.16 20.95 -5.53
CA ILE A 271 12.91 21.48 -4.98
C ILE A 271 12.40 22.62 -5.87
N TRP A 272 11.10 22.59 -6.17
CA TRP A 272 10.42 23.53 -7.03
C TRP A 272 9.25 24.20 -6.29
N THR A 273 9.37 25.49 -6.01
CA THR A 273 8.34 26.31 -5.38
C THR A 273 7.34 26.79 -6.43
N VAL A 274 6.07 26.38 -6.32
CA VAL A 274 4.97 26.94 -7.15
C VAL A 274 4.24 28.03 -6.39
N GLY A 275 4.03 27.87 -5.09
CA GLY A 275 3.44 28.88 -4.21
C GLY A 275 3.61 28.50 -2.74
N ASP A 276 3.59 29.49 -1.84
CA ASP A 276 3.81 29.26 -0.42
C ASP A 276 2.58 29.51 0.46
N ASP A 277 1.47 29.98 -0.11
CA ASP A 277 0.35 30.50 0.69
C ASP A 277 -1.03 30.02 0.26
N ILE A 278 -1.33 30.02 -1.04
CA ILE A 278 -2.69 29.78 -1.59
C ILE A 278 -2.62 28.82 -2.78
N SER A 279 -3.61 27.92 -2.86
CA SER A 279 -3.77 26.95 -3.94
C SER A 279 -5.20 26.97 -4.45
N TRP A 280 -5.38 27.13 -5.77
CA TRP A 280 -6.68 26.92 -6.42
C TRP A 280 -6.65 25.61 -7.20
N MET A 281 -7.60 24.73 -6.88
CA MET A 281 -7.56 23.35 -7.33
C MET A 281 -8.83 22.95 -8.08
N ARG A 282 -8.67 22.33 -9.25
CA ARG A 282 -9.75 21.83 -10.12
C ARG A 282 -9.43 20.40 -10.54
N ILE A 283 -10.49 19.66 -10.87
CA ILE A 283 -10.38 18.31 -11.42
C ILE A 283 -10.13 18.47 -12.94
N ASP A 284 -9.08 17.83 -13.46
CA ASP A 284 -8.80 17.79 -14.90
C ASP A 284 -9.65 16.74 -15.62
N ASP A 285 -9.55 16.71 -16.96
CA ASP A 285 -10.31 15.80 -17.82
C ASP A 285 -9.97 14.31 -17.56
N GLU A 286 -8.84 14.02 -16.91
CA GLU A 286 -8.47 12.67 -16.47
C GLU A 286 -8.91 12.36 -15.03
N GLY A 287 -9.67 13.25 -14.39
CA GLY A 287 -10.19 13.05 -13.05
C GLY A 287 -9.15 13.23 -11.93
N ARG A 288 -8.02 13.92 -12.20
CA ARG A 288 -6.97 14.24 -11.22
C ARG A 288 -7.11 15.67 -10.71
N LEU A 289 -6.68 15.91 -9.48
CA LEU A 289 -6.63 17.26 -8.92
C LEU A 289 -5.40 18.02 -9.43
N ARG A 290 -5.62 19.16 -10.09
CA ARG A 290 -4.61 20.11 -10.54
C ARG A 290 -4.64 21.37 -9.69
N ALA A 291 -3.49 21.97 -9.42
CA ALA A 291 -3.37 23.18 -8.62
C ALA A 291 -2.61 24.29 -9.35
N ILE A 292 -3.07 25.53 -9.19
CA ILE A 292 -2.30 26.74 -9.50
C ILE A 292 -2.04 27.56 -8.24
N ASN A 293 -0.96 28.34 -8.24
CA ASN A 293 -0.81 29.46 -7.32
C ASN A 293 -1.50 30.69 -7.93
N PRO A 294 -2.57 31.23 -7.31
CA PRO A 294 -3.22 32.42 -7.83
C PRO A 294 -2.37 33.69 -7.65
N GLU A 295 -1.40 33.71 -6.74
CA GLU A 295 -0.52 34.85 -6.50
C GLU A 295 0.66 34.89 -7.50
N SER A 296 1.32 36.04 -7.62
CA SER A 296 2.56 36.23 -8.40
C SER A 296 3.74 36.75 -7.58
N GLY A 297 3.57 36.84 -6.26
CA GLY A 297 4.57 37.37 -5.35
C GLY A 297 4.36 36.90 -3.93
N TYR A 298 5.41 37.03 -3.12
CA TYR A 298 5.39 36.70 -1.71
C TYR A 298 5.03 37.92 -0.89
N PHE A 299 4.30 37.69 0.21
CA PHE A 299 4.02 38.69 1.23
C PHE A 299 4.38 38.12 2.61
N GLY A 300 5.69 37.91 2.80
CA GLY A 300 6.25 37.15 3.92
C GLY A 300 6.48 37.99 5.18
N VAL A 301 6.51 37.34 6.34
CA VAL A 301 6.91 37.95 7.62
C VAL A 301 8.43 38.08 7.64
N ALA A 302 8.95 39.28 7.95
CA ALA A 302 10.39 39.50 7.98
C ALA A 302 11.08 38.86 9.21
N PRO A 303 10.64 39.11 10.46
CA PRO A 303 11.29 38.55 11.66
C PRO A 303 11.47 37.04 11.61
N GLY A 304 12.69 36.58 11.93
CA GLY A 304 13.10 35.16 11.89
C GLY A 304 13.52 34.63 10.51
N THR A 305 13.35 35.38 9.42
CA THR A 305 13.87 35.02 8.11
C THR A 305 15.37 35.30 8.05
N ASN A 306 16.19 34.26 7.82
CA ASN A 306 17.65 34.35 7.72
C ASN A 306 18.23 33.17 6.90
N SER A 307 19.54 33.16 6.67
CA SER A 307 20.24 32.16 5.86
C SER A 307 20.16 30.74 6.42
N LYS A 308 20.00 30.59 7.73
CA LYS A 308 19.85 29.28 8.39
C LYS A 308 18.44 28.73 8.26
N SER A 309 17.42 29.58 8.28
CA SER A 309 16.02 29.17 8.27
C SER A 309 15.42 29.08 6.86
N ASN A 310 15.72 30.05 5.99
CA ASN A 310 15.22 30.12 4.62
C ASN A 310 16.16 30.93 3.69
N PRO A 311 17.24 30.30 3.17
CA PRO A 311 18.20 30.97 2.30
C PRO A 311 17.61 31.38 0.94
N ASN A 312 16.64 30.62 0.42
CA ASN A 312 15.94 30.96 -0.82
C ASN A 312 15.17 32.28 -0.67
N MET A 313 14.49 32.49 0.46
CA MET A 313 13.78 33.74 0.70
C MET A 313 14.73 34.93 0.83
N LEU A 314 15.88 34.79 1.52
CA LEU A 314 16.87 35.89 1.56
C LEU A 314 17.31 36.31 0.15
N LYS A 315 17.66 35.35 -0.70
CA LYS A 315 17.98 35.61 -2.11
C LYS A 315 16.84 36.29 -2.87
N THR A 316 15.61 35.92 -2.56
CA THR A 316 14.40 36.47 -3.19
C THR A 316 14.21 37.94 -2.86
N ILE A 317 14.54 38.38 -1.64
CA ILE A 317 14.23 39.72 -1.13
C ILE A 317 15.36 40.75 -1.35
N GLU A 318 16.53 40.35 -1.87
CA GLU A 318 17.70 41.22 -2.11
C GLU A 318 17.42 42.37 -3.12
N LYS A 319 16.41 42.26 -3.98
CA LYS A 319 16.10 43.26 -5.02
C LYS A 319 14.60 43.37 -5.29
N ASN A 320 14.14 44.50 -5.84
CA ASN A 320 12.73 44.77 -6.18
C ASN A 320 11.72 44.45 -5.07
N THR A 321 12.11 44.66 -3.81
CA THR A 321 11.31 44.30 -2.63
C THR A 321 10.74 45.53 -1.96
N ILE A 322 9.48 45.45 -1.54
CA ILE A 322 8.87 46.45 -0.65
C ILE A 322 8.99 45.95 0.78
N TYR A 323 9.80 46.62 1.60
CA TYR A 323 9.91 46.34 3.03
C TYR A 323 8.92 47.19 3.81
N THR A 324 8.17 46.60 4.73
CA THR A 324 7.16 47.30 5.53
C THR A 324 7.41 47.10 7.01
N ASN A 325 7.58 48.19 7.78
CA ASN A 325 7.74 48.18 9.24
C ASN A 325 8.95 47.37 9.78
N VAL A 326 10.01 47.23 9.00
CA VAL A 326 11.31 46.73 9.49
C VAL A 326 12.12 47.87 10.12
N LEU A 327 13.25 47.55 10.77
CA LEU A 327 14.21 48.56 11.20
C LEU A 327 14.88 49.17 9.96
N LEU A 328 14.98 50.50 9.93
CA LEU A 328 15.70 51.25 8.91
C LEU A 328 17.03 51.75 9.49
N SER A 329 18.15 51.36 8.90
CA SER A 329 19.49 51.78 9.36
C SER A 329 19.90 53.14 8.75
N LYS A 330 20.96 53.74 9.30
CA LYS A 330 21.51 55.02 8.82
C LYS A 330 22.05 54.98 7.38
N ASP A 331 22.46 53.82 6.90
CA ASP A 331 22.93 53.62 5.52
C ASP A 331 21.80 53.25 4.55
N ASN A 332 20.53 53.54 4.91
CA ASN A 332 19.34 53.22 4.12
C ASN A 332 19.22 51.74 3.73
N THR A 333 19.67 50.85 4.62
CA THR A 333 19.39 49.41 4.52
C THR A 333 18.37 49.00 5.60
N VAL A 334 18.06 47.71 5.68
CA VAL A 334 17.01 47.20 6.57
C VAL A 334 17.51 46.07 7.44
N TRP A 335 16.93 45.94 8.63
CA TRP A 335 17.20 44.84 9.56
C TRP A 335 15.92 44.44 10.32
N TRP A 336 15.89 43.23 10.87
CA TRP A 336 14.81 42.74 11.73
C TRP A 336 15.32 41.71 12.74
N GLU A 337 14.53 41.50 13.79
CA GLU A 337 14.82 40.51 14.83
C GLU A 337 15.00 39.10 14.24
N GLY A 338 16.15 38.49 14.52
CA GLY A 338 16.51 37.17 14.01
C GLY A 338 16.85 37.16 12.51
N GLY A 339 17.09 38.33 11.90
CA GLY A 339 17.60 38.48 10.55
C GLY A 339 19.09 38.18 10.41
N GLU A 340 19.65 38.46 9.23
CA GLU A 340 21.05 38.23 8.92
C GLU A 340 21.97 39.25 9.63
N GLY A 341 23.06 38.76 10.22
CA GLY A 341 24.05 39.60 10.91
C GLY A 341 23.60 40.20 12.26
N PRO A 342 24.52 40.86 12.99
CA PRO A 342 24.18 41.59 14.20
C PRO A 342 23.26 42.79 13.90
N PRO A 343 22.44 43.25 14.87
CA PRO A 343 21.68 44.48 14.69
C PRO A 343 22.62 45.67 14.45
N PRO A 344 22.20 46.69 13.69
CA PRO A 344 22.99 47.92 13.53
C PRO A 344 23.14 48.66 14.86
N ASP A 345 24.25 49.37 15.04
CA ASP A 345 24.56 50.13 16.27
C ASP A 345 23.48 51.17 16.60
N GLU A 346 22.89 51.75 15.57
CA GLU A 346 21.80 52.72 15.66
C GLU A 346 20.98 52.78 14.36
N GLY A 347 19.73 53.22 14.46
CA GLY A 347 18.84 53.41 13.32
C GLY A 347 17.48 53.95 13.76
N TRP A 348 16.47 53.71 12.94
CA TRP A 348 15.08 54.01 13.23
C TRP A 348 14.27 52.73 13.35
N ASP A 349 13.55 52.58 14.46
CA ASP A 349 12.59 51.50 14.62
C ASP A 349 11.47 51.61 13.57
N TRP A 350 10.62 50.59 13.53
CA TRP A 350 9.48 50.54 12.64
C TRP A 350 8.49 51.70 12.82
N GLN A 351 8.52 52.42 13.94
CA GLN A 351 7.69 53.60 14.21
C GLN A 351 8.37 54.92 13.78
N GLY A 352 9.63 54.85 13.34
CA GLY A 352 10.45 56.00 12.96
C GLY A 352 11.16 56.66 14.13
N ARG A 353 11.22 56.02 15.31
CA ARG A 353 11.89 56.53 16.50
C ARG A 353 13.34 56.06 16.51
N SER A 354 14.23 56.86 17.09
CA SER A 354 15.62 56.44 17.27
C SER A 354 15.70 55.13 18.06
N TRP A 355 16.47 54.17 17.55
CA TRP A 355 16.65 52.85 18.15
C TRP A 355 18.12 52.47 18.21
N LYS A 356 18.53 51.77 19.27
CA LYS A 356 19.83 51.13 19.42
C LYS A 356 19.68 49.79 20.16
N PRO A 357 20.61 48.83 19.98
CA PRO A 357 20.55 47.54 20.65
C PRO A 357 20.47 47.69 22.18
N GLY A 358 19.58 46.90 22.80
CA GLY A 358 19.43 46.85 24.26
C GLY A 358 18.50 47.91 24.87
N MET A 359 17.85 48.76 24.05
CA MET A 359 16.80 49.67 24.54
C MET A 359 15.65 48.90 25.20
N LYS A 360 15.13 49.47 26.29
CA LYS A 360 13.99 48.95 27.04
C LYS A 360 12.93 50.03 27.22
N ASP A 361 11.68 49.62 27.29
CA ASP A 361 10.56 50.50 27.64
C ASP A 361 10.52 50.80 29.14
N GLU A 362 9.56 51.63 29.55
CA GLU A 362 9.33 52.02 30.95
C GLU A 362 9.08 50.83 31.90
N ASN A 363 8.69 49.67 31.35
CA ASN A 363 8.45 48.44 32.10
C ASN A 363 9.63 47.46 32.03
N GLY A 364 10.77 47.88 31.48
CA GLY A 364 11.98 47.07 31.34
C GLY A 364 11.91 46.02 30.21
N LYS A 365 10.88 46.05 29.37
CA LYS A 365 10.74 45.13 28.23
C LYS A 365 11.59 45.62 27.04
N PRO A 366 12.26 44.73 26.30
CA PRO A 366 13.01 45.12 25.11
C PRO A 366 12.14 45.87 24.09
N ILE A 367 12.62 47.02 23.62
CA ILE A 367 12.04 47.73 22.48
C ILE A 367 12.61 47.08 21.22
N LEU A 368 11.73 46.53 20.38
CA LEU A 368 12.11 45.88 19.12
C LEU A 368 12.33 46.92 18.01
N GLY A 369 13.31 46.66 17.16
CA GLY A 369 13.63 47.46 15.98
C GLY A 369 12.60 47.28 14.86
N ALA A 370 12.22 46.03 14.55
CA ALA A 370 11.16 45.74 13.59
C ALA A 370 9.84 45.43 14.30
N ASN A 371 8.72 45.68 13.60
CA ASN A 371 7.44 45.19 14.07
C ASN A 371 7.42 43.64 14.00
N PRO A 372 6.89 42.91 14.98
CA PRO A 372 6.79 41.44 14.92
C PRO A 372 6.03 40.90 13.70
N ASN A 373 5.13 41.69 13.11
CA ASN A 373 4.40 41.35 11.90
C ASN A 373 4.86 42.17 10.67
N SER A 374 6.05 42.76 10.73
CA SER A 374 6.68 43.44 9.59
C SER A 374 6.83 42.49 8.40
N ARG A 375 6.81 43.06 7.20
CA ARG A 375 6.66 42.32 5.95
C ARG A 375 7.70 42.70 4.93
N PHE A 376 7.95 41.77 4.03
CA PHE A 376 8.53 42.06 2.71
C PHE A 376 7.54 41.60 1.64
N THR A 377 7.53 42.32 0.52
CA THR A 377 6.78 41.95 -0.68
C THR A 377 7.75 41.82 -1.85
N ALA A 378 7.87 40.61 -2.41
CA ALA A 378 8.86 40.32 -3.44
C ALA A 378 8.26 39.45 -4.58
N PRO A 379 8.66 39.64 -5.85
CA PRO A 379 8.17 38.84 -6.96
C PRO A 379 8.57 37.36 -6.84
N ILE A 380 7.64 36.45 -7.19
CA ILE A 380 7.87 35.00 -7.07
C ILE A 380 9.03 34.52 -7.93
N THR A 381 9.21 35.14 -9.10
CA THR A 381 10.23 34.82 -10.10
C THR A 381 11.65 35.13 -9.65
N GLN A 382 11.83 35.85 -8.54
CA GLN A 382 13.15 36.07 -7.94
C GLN A 382 13.59 34.91 -7.03
N CYS A 383 12.69 33.98 -6.73
CA CYS A 383 13.00 32.82 -5.91
C CYS A 383 13.92 31.86 -6.67
N PRO A 384 15.09 31.49 -6.10
CA PRO A 384 16.00 30.55 -6.77
C PRO A 384 15.38 29.19 -7.07
N SER A 385 14.41 28.75 -6.25
CA SER A 385 13.67 27.50 -6.44
C SER A 385 12.33 27.71 -7.16
N CYS A 386 12.07 28.86 -7.78
CA CYS A 386 10.82 29.09 -8.52
C CYS A 386 10.62 28.01 -9.59
N SER A 387 9.46 27.36 -9.58
CA SER A 387 9.11 26.33 -10.54
C SER A 387 8.98 26.93 -11.95
N PRO A 388 9.47 26.25 -13.01
CA PRO A 388 9.20 26.66 -14.39
C PRO A 388 7.71 26.58 -14.74
N LEU A 389 6.91 25.88 -13.94
CA LEU A 389 5.45 25.73 -14.12
C LEU A 389 4.63 26.71 -13.27
N VAL A 390 5.25 27.72 -12.62
CA VAL A 390 4.55 28.69 -11.77
C VAL A 390 3.42 29.44 -12.50
N ASP A 391 3.58 29.64 -13.81
CA ASP A 391 2.61 30.31 -14.69
C ASP A 391 1.94 29.35 -15.69
N ASP A 392 2.04 28.02 -15.54
CA ASP A 392 1.32 27.08 -16.43
C ASP A 392 -0.20 27.22 -16.21
N PRO A 393 -0.99 27.58 -17.24
CA PRO A 393 -2.41 27.83 -17.09
C PRO A 393 -3.23 26.59 -16.72
N ARG A 394 -2.68 25.38 -16.87
CA ARG A 394 -3.34 24.12 -16.49
C ARG A 394 -3.04 23.69 -15.05
N GLY A 395 -2.05 24.31 -14.42
CA GLY A 395 -1.57 23.93 -13.09
C GLY A 395 -0.82 22.59 -13.04
N VAL A 396 -0.32 22.27 -11.86
CA VAL A 396 0.46 21.07 -11.58
C VAL A 396 -0.42 19.96 -11.00
N PRO A 397 -0.20 18.68 -11.34
CA PRO A 397 -0.97 17.57 -10.78
C PRO A 397 -0.55 17.33 -9.32
N ILE A 398 -1.53 17.29 -8.41
CA ILE A 398 -1.29 17.06 -6.98
C ILE A 398 -1.29 15.57 -6.71
N SER A 399 -0.16 15.03 -6.24
CA SER A 399 -0.04 13.62 -5.84
C SER A 399 -0.50 13.39 -4.41
N ALA A 400 -0.28 14.37 -3.51
CA ALA A 400 -0.65 14.29 -2.11
C ALA A 400 -1.08 15.64 -1.53
N LEU A 401 -2.02 15.58 -0.59
CA LEU A 401 -2.44 16.69 0.26
C LEU A 401 -1.90 16.48 1.66
N ILE A 402 -1.37 17.54 2.27
CA ILE A 402 -0.76 17.48 3.60
C ILE A 402 -1.44 18.49 4.53
N PHE A 403 -1.91 18.02 5.67
CA PHE A 403 -2.33 18.86 6.79
C PHE A 403 -1.27 18.85 7.87
N GLY A 404 -1.04 19.96 8.57
CA GLY A 404 -0.16 19.93 9.72
C GLY A 404 -0.30 21.14 10.63
N GLY A 405 0.05 20.93 11.89
CA GLY A 405 0.00 21.95 12.92
C GLY A 405 1.08 21.71 13.98
N ARG A 406 1.34 22.73 14.80
CA ARG A 406 2.29 22.61 15.91
C ARG A 406 1.65 21.82 17.05
N ARG A 407 2.17 20.63 17.33
CA ARG A 407 1.73 19.77 18.44
C ARG A 407 2.95 19.22 19.17
N ALA A 408 3.20 19.65 20.40
CA ALA A 408 4.28 19.11 21.22
C ALA A 408 4.05 17.64 21.59
N LYS A 409 2.78 17.24 21.74
CA LYS A 409 2.32 15.88 22.08
C LYS A 409 1.20 15.40 21.15
N LEU A 410 0.79 14.14 21.29
CA LEU A 410 -0.28 13.45 20.55
C LEU A 410 0.04 13.06 19.09
N ALA A 411 0.21 14.03 18.20
CA ALA A 411 0.30 13.76 16.76
C ALA A 411 1.69 13.23 16.38
N PRO A 412 1.79 12.11 15.61
CA PRO A 412 3.08 11.61 15.14
C PRO A 412 3.67 12.49 14.04
N LEU A 413 4.95 12.26 13.73
CA LEU A 413 5.70 13.02 12.71
C LEU A 413 4.97 13.06 11.37
N VAL A 414 4.45 11.92 10.94
CA VAL A 414 3.62 11.79 9.74
C VAL A 414 2.68 10.59 9.88
N PHE A 415 1.48 10.71 9.33
CA PHE A 415 0.60 9.57 9.05
C PHE A 415 -0.24 9.80 7.79
N GLU A 416 -0.51 8.72 7.06
CA GLU A 416 -1.43 8.65 5.91
C GLU A 416 -2.84 8.34 6.41
N SER A 417 -3.85 9.05 5.89
CA SER A 417 -5.26 8.70 6.11
C SER A 417 -5.65 7.40 5.40
N TYR A 418 -6.70 6.70 5.87
CA TYR A 418 -7.14 5.44 5.25
C TYR A 418 -7.68 5.59 3.83
N ASP A 419 -8.41 6.67 3.61
CA ASP A 419 -9.08 7.02 2.36
C ASP A 419 -9.42 8.52 2.36
N TRP A 420 -9.98 9.02 1.26
CA TRP A 420 -10.36 10.43 1.13
C TRP A 420 -11.29 10.90 2.25
N ARG A 421 -12.31 10.11 2.60
CA ARG A 421 -13.30 10.45 3.62
C ARG A 421 -12.64 10.62 4.99
N HIS A 422 -11.77 9.69 5.37
CA HIS A 422 -10.96 9.81 6.58
C HIS A 422 -9.98 11.00 6.48
N GLY A 423 -9.43 11.29 5.31
CA GLY A 423 -8.58 12.45 5.07
C GLY A 423 -9.30 13.79 5.27
N VAL A 424 -10.56 13.93 4.85
CA VAL A 424 -11.39 15.11 5.16
C VAL A 424 -11.57 15.25 6.66
N PHE A 425 -11.80 14.15 7.40
CA PHE A 425 -11.83 14.16 8.87
C PHE A 425 -10.51 14.63 9.48
N VAL A 426 -9.37 14.15 8.97
CA VAL A 426 -8.04 14.58 9.40
C VAL A 426 -7.84 16.09 9.20
N GLY A 427 -8.20 16.63 8.04
CA GLY A 427 -8.13 18.07 7.78
C GLY A 427 -9.09 18.89 8.65
N ALA A 428 -10.32 18.40 8.83
CA ALA A 428 -11.37 19.07 9.61
C ALA A 428 -11.06 19.17 11.10
N THR A 429 -10.26 18.22 11.60
CA THR A 429 -9.87 18.12 13.01
C THR A 429 -8.47 18.69 13.28
N MET A 430 -7.82 19.28 12.26
CA MET A 430 -6.48 19.83 12.40
C MET A 430 -6.41 20.84 13.55
N ALA A 431 -5.35 20.70 14.35
CA ALA A 431 -5.12 21.52 15.53
C ALA A 431 -3.68 21.98 15.61
N SER A 432 -3.48 23.16 16.17
CA SER A 432 -2.17 23.74 16.44
C SER A 432 -2.16 24.46 17.78
N GLU A 433 -1.05 24.36 18.49
CA GLU A 433 -0.79 25.15 19.70
C GLU A 433 -0.60 26.62 19.33
N ARG A 434 -1.15 27.52 20.17
CA ARG A 434 -0.97 28.97 20.03
C ARG A 434 0.48 29.37 20.36
N THR A 435 1.11 30.09 19.43
CA THR A 435 2.44 30.70 19.58
C THR A 435 2.33 32.15 20.06
N ALA A 436 3.47 32.81 20.36
CA ALA A 436 3.53 34.22 20.80
C ALA A 436 2.91 35.21 19.81
N ALA A 437 2.79 34.81 18.54
CA ALA A 437 2.28 35.63 17.46
C ALA A 437 0.74 35.62 17.35
N GLN A 438 0.03 34.78 18.12
CA GLN A 438 -1.43 34.69 18.10
C GLN A 438 -2.03 35.26 19.40
N TYR A 439 -3.08 36.07 19.29
CA TYR A 439 -3.78 36.66 20.44
C TYR A 439 -4.45 35.53 21.27
N GLY A 440 -4.04 35.35 22.54
CA GLY A 440 -4.56 34.30 23.44
C GLY A 440 -3.54 33.79 24.46
N LYS A 441 -3.93 32.82 25.30
CA LYS A 441 -3.00 32.16 26.25
C LYS A 441 -2.05 31.22 25.49
N HIS A 442 -0.75 31.33 25.78
CA HIS A 442 0.28 30.47 25.23
C HIS A 442 0.05 28.99 25.58
N GLY A 443 0.25 28.08 24.61
CA GLY A 443 0.16 26.63 24.81
C GLY A 443 -1.26 26.04 24.71
N GLU A 444 -2.28 26.87 24.50
CA GLU A 444 -3.64 26.40 24.24
C GLU A 444 -3.75 25.81 22.82
N VAL A 445 -4.35 24.61 22.70
CA VAL A 445 -4.58 23.95 21.42
C VAL A 445 -5.81 24.55 20.75
N ARG A 446 -5.62 25.21 19.59
CA ARG A 446 -6.71 25.75 18.77
C ARG A 446 -6.94 24.82 17.56
N ARG A 447 -8.20 24.48 17.30
CA ARG A 447 -8.60 23.84 16.04
C ARG A 447 -8.57 24.87 14.91
N ASP A 448 -7.99 24.51 13.78
CA ASP A 448 -7.92 25.33 12.58
C ASP A 448 -8.15 24.44 11.36
N PRO A 449 -9.41 24.06 11.09
CA PRO A 449 -9.75 23.10 10.04
C PRO A 449 -9.18 23.53 8.70
N MET A 450 -8.39 22.65 8.06
CA MET A 450 -7.70 22.92 6.78
C MET A 450 -6.87 24.22 6.74
N ALA A 451 -6.51 24.80 7.90
CA ALA A 451 -5.92 26.13 8.05
C ALA A 451 -6.80 27.27 7.49
N MET A 452 -8.11 27.05 7.41
CA MET A 452 -9.10 27.93 6.79
C MET A 452 -10.00 28.66 7.79
N LEU A 453 -9.79 28.50 9.11
CA LEU A 453 -10.69 29.05 10.12
C LEU A 453 -10.96 30.57 9.97
N PRO A 454 -9.95 31.45 9.73
CA PRO A 454 -10.20 32.89 9.52
C PRO A 454 -10.47 33.27 8.05
N PHE A 455 -10.58 32.30 7.15
CA PHE A 455 -10.61 32.50 5.69
C PHE A 455 -11.78 31.85 4.97
N CYS A 456 -12.57 31.00 5.63
CA CYS A 456 -13.76 30.41 5.02
C CYS A 456 -14.81 31.49 4.73
N GLY A 457 -15.18 31.67 3.47
CA GLY A 457 -16.13 32.70 3.04
C GLY A 457 -17.61 32.39 3.26
N TYR A 458 -17.93 31.25 3.87
CA TYR A 458 -19.29 30.77 4.11
C TYR A 458 -19.31 29.77 5.28
N HIS A 459 -20.45 29.12 5.53
CA HIS A 459 -20.64 28.18 6.63
C HIS A 459 -19.65 27.01 6.56
N MET A 460 -18.81 26.86 7.58
CA MET A 460 -17.73 25.86 7.60
C MET A 460 -18.24 24.40 7.51
N GLY A 461 -19.46 24.12 8.00
CA GLY A 461 -20.09 22.81 7.81
C GLY A 461 -20.36 22.48 6.33
N ASP A 462 -20.79 23.48 5.55
CA ASP A 462 -21.00 23.32 4.11
C ASP A 462 -19.66 23.19 3.39
N TYR A 463 -18.62 23.84 3.91
CA TYR A 463 -17.26 23.74 3.39
C TYR A 463 -16.71 22.32 3.57
N PHE A 464 -16.94 21.68 4.71
CA PHE A 464 -16.60 20.27 4.89
C PHE A 464 -17.40 19.36 3.96
N GLN A 465 -18.68 19.66 3.73
CA GLN A 465 -19.49 18.91 2.76
C GLN A 465 -18.89 19.02 1.35
N HIS A 466 -18.50 20.23 0.94
CA HIS A 466 -17.86 20.47 -0.36
C HIS A 466 -16.58 19.64 -0.55
N TRP A 467 -15.78 19.43 0.50
CA TRP A 467 -14.62 18.54 0.46
C TRP A 467 -14.99 17.07 0.19
N PHE A 468 -16.12 16.58 0.71
CA PHE A 468 -16.63 15.24 0.36
C PHE A 468 -17.13 15.20 -1.09
N ASP A 469 -17.92 16.19 -1.50
CA ASP A 469 -18.48 16.28 -2.85
C ASP A 469 -17.38 16.32 -3.93
N MET A 470 -16.27 17.04 -3.66
CA MET A 470 -15.09 17.05 -4.52
C MET A 470 -14.41 15.68 -4.60
N GLY A 471 -14.35 14.95 -3.48
CA GLY A 471 -13.83 13.59 -3.42
C GLY A 471 -14.57 12.62 -4.32
N GLU A 472 -15.90 12.67 -4.30
CA GLU A 472 -16.77 11.81 -5.11
C GLU A 472 -16.63 12.06 -6.62
N ARG A 473 -16.18 13.26 -7.01
CA ARG A 473 -15.98 13.66 -8.41
C ARG A 473 -14.62 13.26 -8.98
N MET A 474 -13.65 12.89 -8.15
CA MET A 474 -12.30 12.53 -8.60
C MET A 474 -12.19 11.05 -8.92
N ALA A 475 -11.67 10.72 -10.11
CA ALA A 475 -11.31 9.34 -10.45
C ALA A 475 -10.02 8.89 -9.72
N HIS A 476 -9.12 9.84 -9.48
CA HIS A 476 -7.81 9.61 -8.87
C HIS A 476 -7.55 10.63 -7.76
N PRO A 477 -8.25 10.54 -6.61
CA PRO A 477 -8.06 11.48 -5.51
C PRO A 477 -6.64 11.39 -4.95
N PRO A 478 -5.95 12.53 -4.69
CA PRO A 478 -4.66 12.50 -4.05
C PRO A 478 -4.78 11.94 -2.63
N LYS A 479 -3.73 11.25 -2.19
CA LYS A 479 -3.67 10.74 -0.81
C LYS A 479 -3.54 11.90 0.18
N ILE A 480 -4.22 11.79 1.32
CA ILE A 480 -4.18 12.81 2.37
C ILE A 480 -3.30 12.33 3.53
N PHE A 481 -2.39 13.20 3.96
CA PHE A 481 -1.46 12.98 5.06
C PHE A 481 -1.61 14.05 6.12
N HIS A 482 -1.21 13.72 7.34
CA HIS A 482 -0.99 14.69 8.39
C HIS A 482 0.44 14.63 8.88
N VAL A 483 1.06 15.79 9.11
CA VAL A 483 2.44 15.93 9.60
C VAL A 483 2.52 16.78 10.87
N ASN A 484 3.50 16.49 11.70
CA ASN A 484 3.83 17.27 12.89
C ASN A 484 5.35 17.37 13.08
N TRP A 485 5.93 18.49 12.65
CA TRP A 485 7.36 18.77 12.78
C TRP A 485 7.79 19.08 14.22
N PHE A 486 6.83 19.26 15.13
CA PHE A 486 7.05 19.94 16.40
C PHE A 486 6.87 19.04 17.62
N ARG A 487 6.85 17.72 17.42
CA ARG A 487 6.76 16.76 18.52
C ARG A 487 7.99 16.90 19.43
N ALA A 488 7.75 17.04 20.73
CA ALA A 488 8.80 17.26 21.72
C ALA A 488 8.98 16.02 22.61
N GLY A 489 10.22 15.81 23.07
CA GLY A 489 10.55 14.83 24.08
C GLY A 489 10.18 15.29 25.49
N GLU A 490 10.45 14.44 26.48
CA GLU A 490 10.22 14.76 27.90
C GLU A 490 11.08 15.92 28.40
N ASP A 491 12.24 16.16 27.77
CA ASP A 491 13.15 17.28 28.05
C ASP A 491 12.70 18.61 27.39
N GLY A 492 11.57 18.60 26.68
CA GLY A 492 11.01 19.75 25.97
C GLY A 492 11.71 20.09 24.65
N LYS A 493 12.69 19.30 24.20
CA LYS A 493 13.35 19.50 22.90
C LYS A 493 12.58 18.83 21.77
N PHE A 494 12.64 19.39 20.57
CA PHE A 494 12.05 18.76 19.39
C PHE A 494 12.78 17.47 19.05
N LEU A 495 12.01 16.41 18.84
CA LEU A 495 12.54 15.10 18.45
C LEU A 495 12.97 15.06 16.99
N TRP A 496 12.36 15.91 16.15
CA TRP A 496 12.65 16.03 14.73
C TRP A 496 13.38 17.36 14.44
N PRO A 497 14.47 17.35 13.65
CA PRO A 497 15.24 18.56 13.34
C PRO A 497 14.50 19.57 12.45
N GLY A 498 13.53 19.13 11.64
CA GLY A 498 12.73 20.00 10.79
C GLY A 498 13.48 20.56 9.57
N PHE A 499 13.00 21.70 9.05
CA PHE A 499 13.60 22.43 7.92
C PHE A 499 13.85 21.53 6.69
N GLY A 500 15.08 21.47 6.17
CA GLY A 500 15.44 20.65 5.02
C GLY A 500 15.22 19.16 5.26
N GLU A 501 15.39 18.69 6.50
CA GLU A 501 15.20 17.27 6.83
C GLU A 501 13.76 16.80 6.59
N ASN A 502 12.77 17.71 6.57
CA ASN A 502 11.40 17.40 6.20
C ASN A 502 11.27 16.76 4.81
N LEU A 503 12.24 16.95 3.90
CA LEU A 503 12.30 16.27 2.62
C LEU A 503 12.21 14.74 2.77
N ARG A 504 12.82 14.15 3.82
CA ARG A 504 12.76 12.70 4.08
C ARG A 504 11.33 12.20 4.31
N VAL A 505 10.52 13.03 4.96
CA VAL A 505 9.10 12.73 5.21
C VAL A 505 8.28 12.91 3.93
N ILE A 506 8.58 13.92 3.11
CA ILE A 506 7.89 14.10 1.84
C ILE A 506 8.26 13.00 0.83
N GLU A 507 9.50 12.52 0.83
CA GLU A 507 9.95 11.37 0.05
C GLU A 507 9.12 10.12 0.41
N TRP A 508 9.00 9.81 1.71
CA TRP A 508 8.14 8.72 2.17
C TRP A 508 6.67 8.90 1.76
N ILE A 509 6.13 10.14 1.81
CA ILE A 509 4.78 10.44 1.32
C ILE A 509 4.63 10.07 -0.16
N PHE A 510 5.62 10.41 -1.00
CA PHE A 510 5.58 10.06 -2.42
C PHE A 510 5.75 8.56 -2.66
N ASP A 511 6.64 7.87 -1.92
CA ASP A 511 6.74 6.41 -1.97
C ASP A 511 5.42 5.74 -1.59
N ARG A 512 4.71 6.25 -0.57
CA ARG A 512 3.35 5.80 -0.21
C ARG A 512 2.34 6.05 -1.31
N CYS A 513 2.45 7.15 -2.05
CA CYS A 513 1.60 7.42 -3.22
C CYS A 513 1.85 6.44 -4.37
N ARG A 514 3.08 5.93 -4.51
CA ARG A 514 3.45 4.91 -5.51
C ARG A 514 3.21 3.47 -5.08
N GLY A 515 2.98 3.23 -3.79
CA GLY A 515 2.91 1.88 -3.22
C GLY A 515 4.28 1.23 -3.01
N GLU A 516 5.33 2.04 -2.89
CA GLU A 516 6.72 1.62 -2.79
C GLU A 516 7.27 1.66 -1.35
N ALA A 517 6.55 2.27 -0.40
CA ALA A 517 6.93 2.31 1.02
C ALA A 517 5.98 1.49 1.91
N GLU A 518 6.55 0.84 2.92
CA GLU A 518 5.79 0.16 3.97
C GLU A 518 5.27 1.14 5.03
N ALA A 519 4.21 0.74 5.73
CA ALA A 519 3.63 1.49 6.82
C ALA A 519 2.96 0.56 7.84
N VAL A 520 2.92 0.99 9.10
CA VAL A 520 2.20 0.33 10.19
C VAL A 520 0.80 0.92 10.28
N GLU A 521 -0.22 0.08 10.21
CA GLU A 521 -1.60 0.49 10.49
C GLU A 521 -1.81 0.79 11.98
N THR A 522 -2.33 1.97 12.28
CA THR A 522 -2.63 2.46 13.64
C THR A 522 -4.06 2.98 13.71
N PRO A 523 -4.69 3.17 14.88
CA PRO A 523 -6.06 3.69 14.96
C PRO A 523 -6.35 5.02 14.24
N ILE A 524 -5.31 5.81 13.93
CA ILE A 524 -5.42 7.13 13.28
C ILE A 524 -5.01 7.12 11.81
N GLY A 525 -4.63 5.97 11.24
CA GLY A 525 -4.10 5.86 9.87
C GLY A 525 -2.79 5.09 9.82
N TYR A 526 -2.05 5.21 8.72
CA TYR A 526 -0.79 4.50 8.51
C TYR A 526 0.41 5.37 8.89
N VAL A 527 1.28 4.90 9.78
CA VAL A 527 2.55 5.56 10.15
C VAL A 527 3.73 4.85 9.50
N PRO A 528 4.88 5.53 9.28
CA PRO A 528 6.08 4.88 8.74
C PRO A 528 6.54 3.70 9.61
N THR A 529 7.13 2.66 8.99
CA THR A 529 7.95 1.70 9.73
C THR A 529 9.27 2.37 10.13
N PRO A 530 9.96 1.91 11.20
CA PRO A 530 11.23 2.51 11.63
C PRO A 530 12.31 2.58 10.54
N ASP A 531 12.28 1.68 9.55
CA ASP A 531 13.29 1.59 8.50
C ASP A 531 12.84 2.21 7.16
N SER A 532 11.65 2.84 7.12
CA SER A 532 11.07 3.38 5.86
C SER A 532 11.44 4.82 5.52
N LEU A 533 12.10 5.56 6.44
CA LEU A 533 12.64 6.88 6.11
C LEU A 533 14.10 6.74 5.68
N ASP A 534 14.50 7.45 4.62
CA ASP A 534 15.91 7.62 4.31
C ASP A 534 16.57 8.50 5.37
N LEU A 535 17.40 7.92 6.23
CA LEU A 535 18.15 8.63 7.28
C LEU A 535 19.62 8.89 6.88
N THR A 536 19.98 8.76 5.59
CA THR A 536 21.34 8.99 5.10
C THR A 536 21.83 10.38 5.53
N GLY A 537 22.92 10.41 6.31
CA GLY A 537 23.54 11.65 6.81
C GLY A 537 22.81 12.34 7.97
N LEU A 538 21.79 11.71 8.57
CA LEU A 538 21.09 12.20 9.75
C LEU A 538 21.30 11.25 10.93
N ASP A 539 21.99 11.72 11.97
CA ASP A 539 22.16 10.97 13.22
C ASP A 539 20.93 11.18 14.12
N LEU A 540 19.95 10.28 13.98
CA LEU A 540 18.74 10.27 14.80
C LEU A 540 18.65 8.95 15.59
N PRO A 541 18.67 8.99 16.94
CA PRO A 541 18.55 7.79 17.75
C PRO A 541 17.24 7.04 17.46
N ARG A 542 17.32 5.71 17.35
CA ARG A 542 16.16 4.83 17.08
C ARG A 542 15.00 5.07 18.05
N GLU A 543 15.30 5.31 19.33
CA GLU A 543 14.30 5.62 20.35
C GLU A 543 13.50 6.90 20.02
N ASN A 544 14.15 7.93 19.47
CA ASN A 544 13.46 9.15 19.06
C ASN A 544 12.56 8.89 17.87
N LEU A 545 12.97 8.01 16.94
CA LEU A 545 12.17 7.62 15.79
C LEU A 545 10.90 6.86 16.21
N GLU A 546 11.03 5.92 17.15
CA GLU A 546 9.88 5.21 17.74
C GLU A 546 8.91 6.19 18.43
N LYS A 547 9.44 7.15 19.20
CA LYS A 547 8.64 8.22 19.81
C LYS A 547 7.98 9.12 18.76
N LEU A 548 8.64 9.41 17.64
CA LEU A 548 8.08 10.23 16.56
C LEU A 548 6.85 9.58 15.92
N PHE A 549 6.82 8.25 15.81
CA PHE A 549 5.71 7.50 15.20
C PHE A 549 4.70 6.92 16.21
N ALA A 550 4.96 7.04 17.52
CA ALA A 550 4.09 6.50 18.55
C ALA A 550 2.68 7.12 18.52
N VAL A 551 1.67 6.26 18.61
CA VAL A 551 0.24 6.61 18.70
C VAL A 551 -0.30 6.11 20.03
N ASP A 552 -0.45 7.02 21.01
CA ASP A 552 -1.00 6.68 22.33
C ASP A 552 -2.54 6.66 22.31
N ARG A 553 -3.13 5.51 22.64
CA ARG A 553 -4.58 5.35 22.54
C ARG A 553 -5.36 6.18 23.57
N ALA A 554 -4.80 6.39 24.76
CA ALA A 554 -5.47 7.14 25.81
C ALA A 554 -5.50 8.63 25.45
N ASP A 555 -4.37 9.18 25.00
CA ASP A 555 -4.26 10.57 24.53
C ASP A 555 -5.22 10.83 23.36
N TRP A 556 -5.32 9.90 22.41
CA TRP A 556 -6.23 10.02 21.26
C TRP A 556 -7.71 9.84 21.63
N LEU A 557 -8.02 9.11 22.70
CA LEU A 557 -9.39 9.02 23.21
C LEU A 557 -9.81 10.35 23.85
N GLU A 558 -8.93 10.98 24.65
CA GLU A 558 -9.18 12.33 25.19
C GLU A 558 -9.30 13.37 24.07
N GLU A 559 -8.44 13.29 23.05
CA GLU A 559 -8.53 14.15 21.87
C GLU A 559 -9.89 13.99 21.16
N SER A 560 -10.44 12.77 21.10
CA SER A 560 -11.74 12.53 20.46
C SER A 560 -12.88 13.32 21.12
N ASP A 561 -12.84 13.53 22.43
CA ASP A 561 -13.84 14.33 23.16
C ASP A 561 -13.68 15.83 22.89
N ARG A 562 -12.44 16.29 22.71
CA ARG A 562 -12.14 17.67 22.28
C ARG A 562 -12.57 17.92 20.84
N ILE A 563 -12.44 16.92 19.96
CA ILE A 563 -12.96 16.97 18.58
C ILE A 563 -14.48 17.06 18.59
N ASP A 564 -15.15 16.23 19.39
CA ASP A 564 -16.62 16.24 19.53
C ASP A 564 -17.14 17.60 19.98
N SER A 565 -16.52 18.17 21.03
CA SER A 565 -16.84 19.51 21.54
C SER A 565 -16.68 20.59 20.48
N PHE A 566 -15.63 20.51 19.64
CA PHE A 566 -15.45 21.42 18.52
C PHE A 566 -16.53 21.26 17.44
N PHE A 567 -16.95 20.03 17.14
CA PHE A 567 -17.98 19.75 16.14
C PHE A 567 -19.38 20.24 16.54
N GLN A 568 -19.69 20.32 17.84
CA GLN A 568 -20.99 20.79 18.33
C GLN A 568 -21.32 22.22 17.88
N GLN A 569 -20.33 23.09 17.67
CA GLN A 569 -20.58 24.49 17.29
C GLN A 569 -21.21 24.65 15.90
N PHE A 570 -21.11 23.65 15.02
CA PHE A 570 -21.60 23.72 13.63
C PHE A 570 -23.06 23.28 13.47
N GLY A 571 -23.70 22.82 14.54
CA GLY A 571 -25.13 22.46 14.56
C GLY A 571 -25.52 21.42 13.50
N ASP A 572 -26.69 21.64 12.90
CA ASP A 572 -27.34 20.70 11.97
C ASP A 572 -26.71 20.69 10.57
N ARG A 573 -25.97 21.74 10.20
CA ARG A 573 -25.24 21.81 8.92
C ARG A 573 -23.90 21.05 8.94
N PHE A 574 -23.54 20.44 10.07
CA PHE A 574 -22.32 19.64 10.16
C PHE A 574 -22.49 18.27 9.48
N PRO A 575 -21.59 17.85 8.56
CA PRO A 575 -21.73 16.58 7.85
C PRO A 575 -21.79 15.37 8.77
N ALA A 576 -22.81 14.52 8.58
CA ALA A 576 -22.95 13.26 9.31
C ALA A 576 -21.71 12.36 9.13
N ALA A 577 -21.10 12.37 7.94
CA ALA A 577 -19.90 11.61 7.63
C ALA A 577 -18.72 11.89 8.58
N LEU A 578 -18.55 13.15 9.04
CA LEU A 578 -17.50 13.51 10.01
C LEU A 578 -17.81 13.02 11.42
N ARG A 579 -19.09 13.03 11.84
CA ARG A 579 -19.49 12.43 13.12
C ARG A 579 -19.25 10.92 13.11
N GLU A 580 -19.57 10.27 12.00
CA GLU A 580 -19.31 8.84 11.81
C GLU A 580 -17.80 8.51 11.83
N GLU A 581 -16.94 9.33 11.22
CA GLU A 581 -15.48 9.13 11.29
C GLU A 581 -14.94 9.31 12.72
N LEU A 582 -15.47 10.25 13.51
CA LEU A 582 -15.16 10.38 14.92
C LEU A 582 -15.51 9.10 15.71
N GLU A 583 -16.70 8.54 15.46
CA GLU A 583 -17.12 7.29 16.10
C GLU A 583 -16.28 6.09 15.64
N ARG A 584 -15.89 6.04 14.36
CA ARG A 584 -14.96 5.01 13.85
C ARG A 584 -13.60 5.12 14.52
N LEU A 585 -13.06 6.33 14.70
CA LEU A 585 -11.83 6.57 15.47
C LEU A 585 -11.98 6.03 16.90
N ARG A 586 -13.05 6.41 17.61
CA ARG A 586 -13.33 5.92 18.98
C ARG A 586 -13.37 4.39 19.05
N ARG A 587 -13.99 3.71 18.07
CA ARG A 587 -14.00 2.23 17.99
C ARG A 587 -12.60 1.65 17.80
N ARG A 588 -11.81 2.17 16.85
CA ARG A 588 -10.43 1.70 16.60
C ARG A 588 -9.52 1.90 17.81
N LEU A 589 -9.73 2.96 18.58
CA LEU A 589 -9.01 3.24 19.83
C LEU A 589 -9.39 2.23 20.93
N LYS A 590 -10.68 1.90 21.09
CA LYS A 590 -11.19 1.00 22.15
C LYS A 590 -10.96 -0.49 21.90
N THR A 591 -10.95 -0.93 20.63
CA THR A 591 -10.84 -2.36 20.28
C THR A 591 -9.57 -2.63 19.48
N PRO A 592 -8.49 -3.17 20.09
CA PRO A 592 -7.30 -3.54 19.34
C PRO A 592 -7.57 -4.80 18.50
N PHE A 593 -7.47 -4.71 17.18
CA PHE A 593 -7.25 -5.86 16.33
C PHE A 593 -5.88 -5.72 15.65
N ARG A 594 -5.15 -6.83 15.52
CA ARG A 594 -3.85 -6.89 14.85
C ARG A 594 -4.03 -7.73 13.59
N LEU A 595 -3.84 -7.11 12.44
CA LEU A 595 -3.63 -7.86 11.21
C LEU A 595 -2.21 -8.46 11.28
N LEU A 596 -2.12 -9.77 11.18
CA LEU A 596 -0.83 -10.41 10.90
C LEU A 596 -0.50 -10.13 9.44
N ALA A 597 0.75 -9.77 9.14
CA ALA A 597 1.19 -9.64 7.76
C ALA A 597 0.85 -10.93 6.98
N PRO A 598 0.43 -10.82 5.71
CA PRO A 598 0.29 -11.98 4.84
C PRO A 598 1.57 -12.83 4.90
N GLY A 599 1.45 -14.15 4.85
CA GLY A 599 2.59 -15.09 4.96
C GLY A 599 3.53 -15.08 3.75
N ASN A 600 3.74 -13.93 3.12
CA ASN A 600 4.53 -13.76 1.91
C ASN A 600 6.03 -13.78 2.20
N GLU A 601 6.45 -13.42 3.41
CA GLU A 601 7.86 -13.40 3.83
C GLU A 601 8.38 -14.79 4.22
N VAL A 602 9.63 -15.07 3.86
CA VAL A 602 10.36 -16.25 4.33
C VAL A 602 10.77 -16.03 5.79
N ARG A 603 10.12 -16.74 6.72
CA ARG A 603 10.46 -16.65 8.15
C ARG A 603 11.86 -17.20 8.44
N PRO A 604 12.52 -16.78 9.54
CA PRO A 604 13.88 -17.23 9.87
C PRO A 604 14.07 -18.75 9.87
N LEU A 605 13.10 -19.50 10.40
CA LEU A 605 13.15 -20.97 10.38
C LEU A 605 13.06 -21.56 8.97
N ALA A 606 12.29 -20.95 8.08
CA ALA A 606 12.22 -21.38 6.69
C ALA A 606 13.52 -21.03 5.96
N ALA A 607 14.09 -19.86 6.24
CA ALA A 607 15.40 -19.43 5.72
C ALA A 607 16.53 -20.37 6.17
N GLU A 608 16.58 -20.74 7.46
CA GLU A 608 17.54 -21.73 7.99
C GLU A 608 17.48 -23.05 7.21
N LEU A 609 16.27 -23.59 6.97
CA LEU A 609 16.09 -24.82 6.20
C LEU A 609 16.47 -24.66 4.73
N ASN A 610 16.13 -23.52 4.13
CA ASN A 610 16.51 -23.20 2.75
C ASN A 610 18.03 -23.14 2.58
N GLU A 611 18.75 -22.62 3.57
CA GLU A 611 20.20 -22.51 3.52
C GLU A 611 20.90 -23.85 3.64
N VAL A 612 20.37 -24.74 4.49
CA VAL A 612 20.82 -26.14 4.53
C VAL A 612 20.60 -26.80 3.18
N ILE A 613 19.40 -26.70 2.60
CA ILE A 613 19.11 -27.32 1.30
C ILE A 613 20.01 -26.72 0.21
N ARG A 614 20.19 -25.40 0.16
CA ARG A 614 21.05 -24.74 -0.83
C ARG A 614 22.51 -25.14 -0.71
N ARG A 615 23.02 -25.27 0.52
CA ARG A 615 24.40 -25.72 0.79
C ARG A 615 24.61 -27.17 0.37
N GLU A 616 23.70 -28.06 0.73
CA GLU A 616 23.85 -29.49 0.42
C GLU A 616 23.54 -29.81 -1.04
N ASN A 617 22.55 -29.15 -1.64
CA ASN A 617 22.18 -29.33 -3.04
C ASN A 617 21.52 -28.05 -3.60
N PRO A 618 22.29 -27.18 -4.30
CA PRO A 618 21.77 -25.92 -4.82
C PRO A 618 20.68 -26.12 -5.89
N HIS A 619 20.76 -27.17 -6.70
CA HIS A 619 19.72 -27.49 -7.69
C HIS A 619 18.41 -27.90 -7.03
N LEU A 620 18.47 -28.62 -5.91
CA LEU A 620 17.27 -28.94 -5.13
C LEU A 620 16.64 -27.69 -4.49
N TYR A 621 17.44 -26.71 -4.07
CA TYR A 621 16.90 -25.42 -3.64
C TYR A 621 16.19 -24.67 -4.79
N GLU A 622 16.74 -24.69 -6.00
CA GLU A 622 16.08 -24.16 -7.20
C GLU A 622 14.77 -24.88 -7.50
N MET A 623 14.74 -26.19 -7.25
CA MET A 623 13.56 -27.03 -7.47
C MET A 623 12.41 -26.77 -6.48
N LEU A 624 12.68 -26.17 -5.32
CA LEU A 624 11.62 -25.79 -4.39
C LEU A 624 10.68 -24.74 -4.98
N SER A 625 9.39 -24.96 -4.75
CA SER A 625 8.35 -23.96 -4.93
C SER A 625 8.58 -22.76 -4.00
N ASP A 626 8.08 -21.57 -4.35
CA ASP A 626 7.99 -20.41 -3.46
C ASP A 626 7.22 -20.74 -2.16
N PHE A 627 6.11 -21.49 -2.26
CA PHE A 627 5.45 -22.06 -1.09
C PHE A 627 6.37 -23.02 -0.32
N GLY A 628 7.05 -23.94 -1.01
CA GLY A 628 8.06 -24.84 -0.45
C GLY A 628 9.20 -24.13 0.30
N LYS A 629 9.67 -23.00 -0.23
CA LYS A 629 10.71 -22.14 0.37
C LYS A 629 10.22 -21.47 1.65
N ARG A 630 8.92 -21.17 1.76
CA ARG A 630 8.31 -20.57 2.96
C ARG A 630 7.87 -21.58 4.02
N LEU A 631 7.77 -22.86 3.67
CA LEU A 631 7.43 -23.92 4.63
C LEU A 631 8.55 -24.16 5.65
N PHE A 632 8.14 -24.32 6.92
CA PHE A 632 8.98 -24.67 8.05
C PHE A 632 8.16 -25.41 9.11
N PHE A 633 8.84 -26.15 9.99
CA PHE A 633 8.21 -26.73 11.17
C PHE A 633 8.36 -25.79 12.38
N PRO A 634 7.27 -25.37 13.05
CA PRO A 634 7.33 -24.35 14.08
C PRO A 634 8.02 -24.85 15.37
N LYS A 635 8.95 -24.06 15.90
CA LYS A 635 9.64 -24.31 17.18
C LYS A 635 8.80 -24.00 18.44
N GLY A 636 7.56 -23.52 18.32
CA GLY A 636 6.72 -23.09 19.46
C GLY A 636 6.21 -24.24 20.35
N ILE A 637 4.88 -24.38 20.47
CA ILE A 637 4.21 -25.40 21.31
C ILE A 637 4.80 -26.81 21.08
N VAL A 638 5.19 -27.15 19.86
CA VAL A 638 5.67 -28.49 19.53
C VAL A 638 7.08 -28.77 20.09
N ALA A 639 8.03 -27.84 19.93
CA ALA A 639 9.38 -28.07 20.45
C ALA A 639 9.40 -27.98 21.98
N GLN A 640 8.64 -27.05 22.56
CA GLN A 640 8.46 -26.96 24.01
C GLN A 640 7.78 -28.22 24.56
N GLY A 641 6.79 -28.76 23.84
CA GLY A 641 6.13 -30.02 24.21
C GLY A 641 7.08 -31.23 24.14
N ALA A 642 7.96 -31.29 23.14
CA ALA A 642 8.99 -32.33 23.03
C ALA A 642 10.02 -32.21 24.16
N GLU A 643 10.54 -31.02 24.42
CA GLU A 643 11.46 -30.74 25.52
C GLU A 643 10.85 -31.09 26.88
N ALA A 644 9.58 -30.75 27.10
CA ALA A 644 8.87 -31.09 28.33
C ALA A 644 8.70 -32.61 28.51
N ARG A 645 8.55 -33.40 27.44
CA ARG A 645 8.51 -34.87 27.56
C ARG A 645 9.82 -35.46 28.07
N GLU A 646 10.95 -34.85 27.73
CA GLU A 646 12.28 -35.30 28.17
C GLU A 646 12.64 -34.76 29.57
N LYS A 647 12.36 -33.48 29.81
CA LYS A 647 12.89 -32.76 30.99
C LYS A 647 11.89 -32.59 32.12
N ALA A 648 10.58 -32.62 31.88
CA ALA A 648 9.58 -32.35 32.91
C ALA A 648 9.33 -33.60 33.78
N LYS A 649 10.21 -33.81 34.77
CA LYS A 649 10.18 -34.98 35.66
C LYS A 649 9.11 -34.93 36.76
N ARG A 650 8.55 -33.75 37.05
CA ARG A 650 7.55 -33.54 38.14
C ARG A 650 6.12 -33.43 37.62
N TYR A 651 5.85 -32.50 36.70
CA TYR A 651 4.57 -32.33 36.03
C TYR A 651 4.80 -31.86 34.59
N ASN A 652 4.06 -32.40 33.62
CA ASN A 652 4.11 -31.95 32.23
C ASN A 652 2.77 -31.31 31.81
N ALA A 653 2.68 -29.98 31.95
CA ALA A 653 1.50 -29.19 31.61
C ALA A 653 1.46 -28.69 30.14
N THR A 654 2.33 -29.23 29.28
CA THR A 654 2.37 -28.87 27.85
C THR A 654 1.51 -29.79 26.97
N LEU A 655 0.95 -30.85 27.57
CA LEU A 655 0.18 -31.85 26.85
C LEU A 655 -1.18 -31.29 26.42
N GLY A 656 -1.47 -31.31 25.11
CA GLY A 656 -2.77 -30.93 24.55
C GLY A 656 -3.84 -32.01 24.67
N ILE A 657 -3.77 -32.89 25.67
CA ILE A 657 -4.74 -33.96 25.94
C ILE A 657 -5.06 -34.02 27.44
N ALA A 658 -6.29 -34.40 27.78
CA ALA A 658 -6.67 -34.69 29.16
C ALA A 658 -6.14 -36.06 29.62
N ARG A 659 -5.73 -36.16 30.89
CA ARG A 659 -5.24 -37.40 31.50
C ARG A 659 -5.91 -37.67 32.83
N GLU A 660 -6.09 -38.96 33.13
CA GLU A 660 -6.54 -39.46 34.41
C GLU A 660 -5.57 -40.55 34.88
N ARG A 661 -5.03 -40.43 36.10
CA ARG A 661 -4.10 -41.41 36.71
C ARG A 661 -2.91 -41.82 35.84
N GLY A 662 -2.40 -40.89 35.02
CA GLY A 662 -1.26 -41.14 34.14
C GLY A 662 -1.61 -41.74 32.78
N GLU A 663 -2.87 -41.95 32.45
CA GLU A 663 -3.32 -42.40 31.12
C GLU A 663 -4.12 -41.30 30.40
N PRO A 664 -4.21 -41.29 29.06
CA PRO A 664 -5.17 -40.45 28.34
C PRO A 664 -6.59 -40.72 28.84
N MET A 665 -7.35 -39.67 29.15
CA MET A 665 -8.74 -39.80 29.58
C MET A 665 -9.61 -40.29 28.41
N PHE A 666 -10.57 -41.17 28.67
CA PHE A 666 -11.41 -41.77 27.63
C PHE A 666 -12.82 -42.12 28.10
N LEU A 667 -13.74 -42.22 27.15
CA LEU A 667 -15.07 -42.79 27.39
C LEU A 667 -15.02 -44.31 27.14
N PRO A 668 -15.50 -45.15 28.08
CA PRO A 668 -15.56 -46.60 27.87
C PRO A 668 -16.34 -47.00 26.62
N SER A 669 -17.40 -46.25 26.28
CA SER A 669 -18.19 -46.46 25.06
C SER A 669 -17.41 -46.28 23.76
N VAL A 670 -16.29 -45.55 23.78
CA VAL A 670 -15.39 -45.36 22.65
C VAL A 670 -14.30 -46.43 22.65
N MET A 671 -13.62 -46.64 23.79
CA MET A 671 -12.49 -47.57 23.86
C MET A 671 -12.88 -49.05 23.76
N ARG A 672 -14.13 -49.43 24.06
CA ARG A 672 -14.59 -50.84 23.99
C ARG A 672 -14.51 -51.48 22.59
N PHE A 673 -14.30 -50.69 21.53
CA PHE A 673 -14.14 -51.20 20.17
C PHE A 673 -12.68 -51.51 19.82
N PHE A 674 -11.73 -51.22 20.73
CA PHE A 674 -10.28 -51.41 20.53
C PHE A 674 -9.71 -52.41 21.55
N ASN A 675 -10.15 -53.67 21.49
CA ASN A 675 -9.88 -54.68 22.52
C ASN A 675 -8.39 -54.97 22.79
N GLU A 676 -7.53 -54.81 21.78
CA GLU A 676 -6.09 -55.13 21.86
C GLU A 676 -5.19 -53.88 21.88
N LEU A 677 -5.79 -52.68 21.88
CA LEU A 677 -5.05 -51.42 21.93
C LEU A 677 -5.26 -50.71 23.26
N LYS A 678 -4.18 -50.16 23.79
CA LYS A 678 -4.24 -49.32 24.99
C LYS A 678 -4.77 -47.93 24.60
N PRO A 679 -5.37 -47.16 25.53
CA PRO A 679 -5.74 -45.77 25.29
C PRO A 679 -4.62 -44.92 24.65
N ALA A 680 -3.36 -45.15 25.08
CA ALA A 680 -2.18 -44.49 24.53
C ALA A 680 -1.86 -44.83 23.05
N ASP A 681 -2.35 -45.95 22.53
CA ASP A 681 -2.18 -46.37 21.13
C ASP A 681 -3.22 -45.74 20.20
N VAL A 682 -4.29 -45.16 20.74
CA VAL A 682 -5.47 -44.73 19.97
C VAL A 682 -5.70 -43.23 20.08
N LEU A 683 -5.71 -42.70 21.30
CA LEU A 683 -6.27 -41.39 21.61
C LEU A 683 -5.32 -40.18 21.40
N PRO A 684 -3.99 -40.28 21.66
CA PRO A 684 -3.11 -39.14 21.48
C PRO A 684 -2.95 -38.70 20.01
N TYR A 685 -2.57 -37.45 19.78
CA TYR A 685 -2.12 -37.02 18.45
C TYR A 685 -0.80 -37.71 18.07
N ALA A 686 -0.70 -38.22 16.84
CA ALA A 686 0.58 -38.68 16.31
C ALA A 686 1.52 -37.49 16.07
N PRO A 687 2.85 -37.69 16.04
CA PRO A 687 3.77 -36.66 15.56
C PRO A 687 3.45 -36.27 14.11
N ALA A 688 3.72 -35.02 13.73
CA ALA A 688 3.46 -34.52 12.37
C ALA A 688 4.21 -35.28 11.28
N THR A 689 5.38 -35.84 11.61
CA THR A 689 6.14 -36.71 10.71
C THR A 689 5.71 -38.19 10.76
N GLY A 690 4.87 -38.56 11.73
CA GLY A 690 4.46 -39.92 12.03
C GLY A 690 5.14 -40.53 13.27
N ARG A 691 4.57 -41.63 13.77
CA ARG A 691 5.13 -42.38 14.90
C ARG A 691 6.49 -42.97 14.56
N ALA A 692 7.46 -42.84 15.46
CA ALA A 692 8.84 -43.25 15.22
C ALA A 692 8.98 -44.77 14.96
N ASP A 693 8.20 -45.60 15.66
CA ASP A 693 8.19 -47.05 15.49
C ASP A 693 7.67 -47.46 14.11
N LEU A 694 6.56 -46.88 13.65
CA LEU A 694 6.05 -47.11 12.30
C LEU A 694 7.06 -46.67 11.23
N ARG A 695 7.61 -45.45 11.35
CA ARG A 695 8.57 -44.90 10.37
C ARG A 695 9.80 -45.79 10.26
N LYS A 696 10.30 -46.31 11.39
CA LYS A 696 11.42 -47.26 11.44
C LYS A 696 11.05 -48.57 10.74
N LYS A 697 9.92 -49.18 11.10
CA LYS A 697 9.46 -50.45 10.51
C LYS A 697 9.20 -50.33 9.01
N TRP A 698 8.60 -49.22 8.57
CA TRP A 698 8.41 -48.93 7.15
C TRP A 698 9.73 -48.80 6.41
N ARG A 699 10.74 -48.15 7.01
CA ARG A 699 12.09 -48.05 6.43
C ARG A 699 12.76 -49.42 6.30
N GLU A 700 12.64 -50.28 7.32
CA GLU A 700 13.15 -51.67 7.28
C GLU A 700 12.47 -52.45 6.15
N ASP A 701 11.15 -52.31 6.01
CA ASP A 701 10.36 -52.95 4.96
C ASP A 701 10.75 -52.45 3.55
N LEU A 702 11.01 -51.14 3.40
CA LEU A 702 11.50 -50.55 2.16
C LEU A 702 12.84 -51.14 1.72
N LEU A 703 13.79 -51.29 2.64
CA LEU A 703 15.11 -51.89 2.36
C LEU A 703 14.98 -53.35 1.93
N ARG A 704 14.09 -54.11 2.58
CA ARG A 704 13.84 -55.51 2.26
C ARG A 704 13.20 -55.67 0.88
N LYS A 705 12.19 -54.86 0.57
CA LYS A 705 11.46 -54.89 -0.71
C LYS A 705 12.25 -54.32 -1.88
N ASN A 706 13.27 -53.50 -1.59
CA ASN A 706 14.10 -52.85 -2.60
C ASN A 706 15.59 -53.07 -2.27
N PRO A 707 16.14 -54.28 -2.49
CA PRO A 707 17.53 -54.59 -2.20
C PRO A 707 18.54 -53.61 -2.82
N GLY A 708 18.23 -52.99 -3.96
CA GLY A 708 19.04 -51.95 -4.61
C GLY A 708 19.19 -50.65 -3.82
N LEU A 709 18.43 -50.46 -2.74
CA LEU A 709 18.66 -49.38 -1.76
C LEU A 709 19.77 -49.71 -0.75
N ALA A 710 20.25 -50.95 -0.68
CA ALA A 710 21.33 -51.32 0.22
C ALA A 710 22.57 -50.45 -0.04
N GLY A 711 23.08 -49.80 1.01
CA GLY A 711 24.22 -48.87 0.92
C GLY A 711 23.90 -47.49 0.35
N LYS A 712 22.66 -47.22 -0.08
CA LYS A 712 22.22 -45.89 -0.52
C LYS A 712 21.58 -45.09 0.62
N SER A 713 21.73 -43.77 0.54
CA SER A 713 21.19 -42.84 1.52
C SER A 713 19.86 -42.25 1.07
N PHE A 714 18.88 -42.20 1.98
CA PHE A 714 17.54 -41.67 1.72
C PHE A 714 16.87 -41.28 3.06
N SER A 715 15.87 -40.39 3.01
CA SER A 715 15.18 -39.85 4.19
C SER A 715 14.41 -40.91 4.96
N ASN A 716 14.02 -40.62 6.21
CA ASN A 716 13.03 -41.46 6.88
C ASN A 716 11.66 -41.24 6.23
N PRO A 717 10.83 -42.28 6.07
CA PRO A 717 9.47 -42.12 5.55
C PRO A 717 8.68 -41.16 6.42
N VAL A 718 8.02 -40.18 5.81
CA VAL A 718 7.14 -39.21 6.51
C VAL A 718 5.69 -39.64 6.31
N VAL A 719 4.97 -39.88 7.41
CA VAL A 719 3.58 -40.38 7.34
C VAL A 719 2.64 -39.29 6.80
N THR A 720 1.79 -39.65 5.84
CA THR A 720 0.77 -38.80 5.22
C THR A 720 -0.62 -39.42 5.36
N CYS A 721 -1.67 -38.64 5.07
CA CYS A 721 -3.07 -39.08 5.11
C CYS A 721 -3.45 -39.81 3.82
N GLY A 722 -2.73 -40.89 3.56
CA GLY A 722 -2.81 -41.66 2.34
C GLY A 722 -2.07 -40.98 1.19
N LEU A 723 -2.03 -41.70 0.08
CA LEU A 723 -1.17 -41.36 -1.06
C LEU A 723 -1.52 -40.03 -1.72
N THR A 724 -2.81 -39.71 -1.80
CA THR A 724 -3.30 -38.42 -2.31
C THR A 724 -2.73 -37.23 -1.53
N HIS A 725 -2.60 -37.38 -0.20
CA HIS A 725 -1.99 -36.34 0.62
C HIS A 725 -0.48 -36.28 0.36
N ALA A 726 0.21 -37.42 0.22
CA ALA A 726 1.64 -37.46 -0.14
C ALA A 726 1.92 -36.68 -1.45
N LEU A 727 1.17 -36.96 -2.52
CA LEU A 727 1.29 -36.28 -3.80
C LEU A 727 0.95 -34.78 -3.72
N SER A 728 -0.07 -34.42 -2.93
CA SER A 728 -0.37 -33.01 -2.67
C SER A 728 0.78 -32.28 -1.98
N ILE A 729 1.48 -32.94 -1.05
CA ILE A 729 2.63 -32.36 -0.35
C ILE A 729 3.83 -32.22 -1.29
N VAL A 730 4.03 -33.15 -2.24
CA VAL A 730 4.98 -32.95 -3.35
C VAL A 730 4.62 -31.70 -4.15
N GLY A 731 3.34 -31.53 -4.48
CA GLY A 731 2.84 -30.31 -5.13
C GLY A 731 3.19 -29.04 -4.33
N ASP A 732 2.94 -29.05 -3.03
CA ASP A 732 3.22 -27.92 -2.15
C ASP A 732 4.70 -27.59 -2.01
N LEU A 733 5.56 -28.61 -1.97
CA LEU A 733 7.00 -28.42 -1.81
C LEU A 733 7.68 -27.97 -3.10
N PHE A 734 7.21 -28.41 -4.26
CA PHE A 734 8.01 -28.35 -5.49
C PHE A 734 7.33 -27.77 -6.73
N VAL A 735 6.00 -27.71 -6.78
CA VAL A 735 5.29 -27.34 -8.02
C VAL A 735 4.80 -25.89 -7.92
N GLU A 736 5.25 -25.06 -8.86
CA GLU A 736 4.77 -23.69 -9.06
C GLU A 736 3.82 -23.60 -10.25
N ARG A 737 3.10 -22.47 -10.30
CA ARG A 737 2.23 -22.16 -11.43
C ARG A 737 3.05 -22.17 -12.74
N GLY A 738 2.58 -22.94 -13.71
CA GLY A 738 3.21 -23.06 -15.03
C GLY A 738 4.40 -24.03 -15.10
N ASP A 739 4.81 -24.66 -14.00
CA ASP A 739 5.77 -25.76 -14.07
C ASP A 739 5.18 -26.92 -14.88
N MET A 740 6.06 -27.66 -15.57
CA MET A 740 5.63 -28.85 -16.31
C MET A 740 5.56 -30.06 -15.36
N VAL A 741 4.40 -30.73 -15.36
CA VAL A 741 4.23 -32.06 -14.79
C VAL A 741 4.04 -33.03 -15.95
N LEU A 742 5.01 -33.91 -16.14
CA LEU A 742 5.07 -34.89 -17.21
C LEU A 742 4.45 -36.22 -16.75
N LEU A 743 3.41 -36.65 -17.45
CA LEU A 743 2.63 -37.85 -17.17
C LEU A 743 2.52 -38.72 -18.44
N PRO A 744 2.37 -40.04 -18.32
CA PRO A 744 1.84 -40.84 -19.42
C PRO A 744 0.40 -40.41 -19.76
N ASP A 745 -0.05 -40.64 -20.99
CA ASP A 745 -1.41 -40.35 -21.45
C ASP A 745 -2.49 -41.25 -20.82
N LYS A 746 -2.06 -42.35 -20.19
CA LYS A 746 -2.86 -43.23 -19.33
C LYS A 746 -2.44 -43.05 -17.88
N PHE A 747 -3.21 -42.24 -17.16
CA PHE A 747 -2.89 -41.85 -15.78
C PHE A 747 -4.15 -41.78 -14.91
N TRP A 748 -3.93 -41.69 -13.60
CA TRP A 748 -5.00 -41.46 -12.64
C TRP A 748 -5.44 -39.99 -12.66
N GLU A 749 -6.67 -39.73 -13.11
CA GLU A 749 -7.24 -38.38 -13.31
C GLU A 749 -7.03 -37.41 -12.14
N ASN A 750 -6.92 -37.92 -10.91
CA ASN A 750 -6.70 -37.07 -9.74
C ASN A 750 -5.34 -36.34 -9.75
N TYR A 751 -4.37 -36.73 -10.58
CA TYR A 751 -3.19 -35.90 -10.85
C TYR A 751 -3.56 -34.54 -11.42
N GLU A 752 -4.63 -34.45 -12.22
CA GLU A 752 -5.13 -33.17 -12.72
C GLU A 752 -5.64 -32.29 -11.57
N LEU A 753 -6.40 -32.86 -10.63
CA LEU A 753 -6.86 -32.12 -9.45
C LEU A 753 -5.70 -31.66 -8.57
N ILE A 754 -4.70 -32.51 -8.34
CA ILE A 754 -3.56 -32.20 -7.46
C ILE A 754 -2.62 -31.18 -8.11
N PHE A 755 -2.23 -31.39 -9.36
CA PHE A 755 -1.18 -30.59 -10.00
C PHE A 755 -1.75 -29.53 -10.96
N GLY A 756 -2.73 -29.89 -11.79
CA GLY A 756 -3.38 -28.96 -12.72
C GLY A 756 -4.25 -27.92 -12.01
N VAL A 757 -5.21 -28.36 -11.18
CA VAL A 757 -6.17 -27.45 -10.53
C VAL A 757 -5.58 -26.76 -9.32
N ARG A 758 -5.05 -27.52 -8.35
CA ARG A 758 -4.54 -26.95 -7.08
C ARG A 758 -3.24 -26.18 -7.25
N ARG A 759 -2.32 -26.63 -8.12
CA ARG A 759 -1.01 -25.98 -8.33
C ARG A 759 -0.92 -25.17 -9.62
N ARG A 760 -1.91 -25.25 -10.51
CA ARG A 760 -1.91 -24.54 -11.81
C ARG A 760 -0.68 -24.88 -12.65
N ALA A 761 -0.23 -26.13 -12.55
CA ALA A 761 0.85 -26.66 -13.36
C ALA A 761 0.38 -26.97 -14.78
N GLN A 762 1.30 -26.97 -15.73
CA GLN A 762 1.04 -27.43 -17.09
C GLN A 762 1.26 -28.94 -17.15
N LEU A 763 0.19 -29.70 -17.40
CA LEU A 763 0.29 -31.14 -17.61
C LEU A 763 0.75 -31.41 -19.05
N ALA A 764 1.82 -32.16 -19.20
CA ALA A 764 2.31 -32.66 -20.46
C ALA A 764 2.15 -34.18 -20.50
N LEU A 765 1.58 -34.69 -21.59
CA LEU A 765 1.31 -36.12 -21.76
C LEU A 765 2.20 -36.71 -22.84
N TYR A 766 2.71 -37.93 -22.62
CA TYR A 766 3.33 -38.77 -23.65
C TYR A 766 2.61 -40.12 -23.72
N PRO A 767 2.53 -40.78 -24.89
CA PRO A 767 1.89 -42.10 -24.98
C PRO A 767 2.56 -43.10 -24.04
N LEU A 768 1.79 -43.80 -23.19
CA LEU A 768 2.34 -44.79 -22.25
C LEU A 768 2.99 -45.96 -22.98
N PHE A 769 2.37 -46.40 -24.08
CA PHE A 769 2.77 -47.60 -24.82
C PHE A 769 3.44 -47.24 -26.16
N ASN A 770 4.45 -48.03 -26.54
CA ASN A 770 5.02 -48.05 -27.88
C ASN A 770 4.17 -48.94 -28.81
N ALA A 771 4.57 -49.06 -30.08
CA ALA A 771 3.84 -49.86 -31.07
C ALA A 771 3.83 -51.37 -30.73
N GLU A 772 4.84 -51.83 -29.99
CA GLU A 772 5.02 -53.22 -29.55
C GLU A 772 4.27 -53.55 -28.24
N GLY A 773 3.60 -52.58 -27.62
CA GLY A 773 2.87 -52.76 -26.36
C GLY A 773 3.73 -52.73 -25.09
N GLY A 774 5.01 -52.34 -25.21
CA GLY A 774 5.88 -52.02 -24.08
C GLY A 774 5.79 -50.54 -23.68
N PHE A 775 6.49 -50.16 -22.61
CA PHE A 775 6.57 -48.77 -22.17
C PHE A 775 7.30 -47.89 -23.18
N ASN A 776 6.73 -46.72 -23.50
CA ASN A 776 7.29 -45.81 -24.49
C ASN A 776 8.39 -44.92 -23.91
N VAL A 777 9.60 -45.47 -23.77
CA VAL A 777 10.76 -44.71 -23.28
C VAL A 777 11.14 -43.58 -24.24
N GLU A 778 11.03 -43.79 -25.56
CA GLU A 778 11.34 -42.73 -26.54
C GLU A 778 10.36 -41.55 -26.44
N GLY A 779 9.08 -41.80 -26.18
CA GLY A 779 8.09 -40.76 -25.91
C GLY A 779 8.43 -39.96 -24.65
N LEU A 780 8.83 -40.64 -23.57
CA LEU A 780 9.34 -40.00 -22.35
C LEU A 780 10.59 -39.15 -22.64
N ARG A 781 11.57 -39.69 -23.38
CA ARG A 781 12.80 -39.00 -23.75
C ARG A 781 12.50 -37.74 -24.58
N ALA A 782 11.68 -37.88 -25.62
CA ALA A 782 11.29 -36.76 -26.48
C ALA A 782 10.58 -35.64 -25.69
N ALA A 783 9.69 -36.00 -24.75
CA ALA A 783 9.01 -35.03 -23.91
C ALA A 783 9.97 -34.30 -22.94
N LEU A 784 10.96 -35.00 -22.39
CA LEU A 784 12.03 -34.39 -21.60
C LEU A 784 12.93 -33.48 -22.46
N ASP A 785 13.23 -33.89 -23.69
CA ASP A 785 14.10 -33.14 -24.59
C ASP A 785 13.46 -31.88 -25.17
N ALA A 786 12.13 -31.84 -25.26
CA ALA A 786 11.37 -30.64 -25.62
C ALA A 786 11.54 -29.48 -24.61
N ARG A 787 12.16 -29.72 -23.46
CA ARG A 787 12.42 -28.72 -22.43
C ARG A 787 13.83 -28.14 -22.54
N PRO A 788 14.02 -26.82 -22.37
CA PRO A 788 15.35 -26.21 -22.42
C PRO A 788 16.21 -26.61 -21.22
N GLU A 789 17.53 -26.41 -21.33
CA GLU A 789 18.47 -26.53 -20.21
C GLU A 789 18.06 -25.62 -19.03
N GLY A 790 18.30 -26.07 -17.80
CA GLY A 790 17.94 -25.34 -16.58
C GLY A 790 16.44 -25.39 -16.24
N SER A 791 15.61 -25.96 -17.10
CA SER A 791 14.18 -26.14 -16.81
C SER A 791 13.95 -27.12 -15.67
N LYS A 792 12.88 -26.88 -14.91
CA LYS A 792 12.34 -27.81 -13.91
C LYS A 792 11.20 -28.62 -14.51
N THR A 793 11.22 -29.93 -14.28
CA THR A 793 10.17 -30.86 -14.70
C THR A 793 9.87 -31.86 -13.59
N ILE A 794 8.59 -32.03 -13.28
CA ILE A 794 8.12 -33.05 -12.36
C ILE A 794 7.63 -34.23 -13.19
N VAL A 795 8.23 -35.41 -13.02
CA VAL A 795 7.87 -36.62 -13.74
C VAL A 795 7.13 -37.54 -12.78
N ILE A 796 5.93 -37.97 -13.12
CA ILE A 796 5.19 -38.95 -12.30
C ILE A 796 5.19 -40.29 -13.03
N LEU A 797 5.69 -41.31 -12.33
CA LEU A 797 5.70 -42.69 -12.79
C LEU A 797 4.91 -43.52 -11.80
N ASN A 798 3.90 -44.24 -12.29
CA ASN A 798 3.02 -45.06 -11.49
C ASN A 798 3.07 -46.50 -12.00
N PHE A 799 3.63 -47.40 -11.19
CA PHE A 799 3.74 -48.82 -11.49
C PHE A 799 3.39 -49.66 -10.26
N PRO A 800 2.50 -50.66 -10.37
CA PRO A 800 1.52 -50.87 -11.44
C PRO A 800 0.70 -49.62 -11.80
N ASN A 801 0.55 -49.36 -13.10
CA ASN A 801 -0.13 -48.17 -13.63
C ASN A 801 -1.64 -48.24 -13.40
N ASN A 802 -2.22 -47.12 -12.99
CA ASN A 802 -3.65 -46.86 -13.03
C ASN A 802 -3.93 -45.90 -14.19
N PRO A 803 -4.74 -46.30 -15.20
CA PRO A 803 -5.77 -47.34 -15.13
C PRO A 803 -5.40 -48.72 -15.72
N THR A 804 -4.24 -48.88 -16.35
CA THR A 804 -4.00 -50.04 -17.25
C THR A 804 -3.62 -51.34 -16.55
N GLY A 805 -3.05 -51.26 -15.34
CA GLY A 805 -2.42 -52.36 -14.63
C GLY A 805 -1.10 -52.82 -15.28
N TYR A 806 -0.44 -51.95 -16.04
CA TYR A 806 0.89 -52.23 -16.58
C TYR A 806 2.00 -51.91 -15.57
N SER A 807 2.96 -52.83 -15.44
CA SER A 807 4.25 -52.62 -14.81
C SER A 807 5.35 -52.91 -15.81
N VAL A 808 6.42 -52.13 -15.71
CA VAL A 808 7.60 -52.24 -16.58
C VAL A 808 8.43 -53.47 -16.27
N THR A 809 9.08 -54.00 -17.29
CA THR A 809 10.14 -55.00 -17.18
C THR A 809 11.40 -54.41 -16.58
N SER A 810 12.31 -55.27 -16.13
CA SER A 810 13.61 -54.82 -15.61
C SER A 810 14.44 -54.03 -16.63
N ALA A 811 14.33 -54.39 -17.92
CA ALA A 811 15.03 -53.72 -19.02
C ALA A 811 14.42 -52.34 -19.31
N GLU A 812 13.10 -52.23 -19.44
CA GLU A 812 12.40 -50.95 -19.60
C GLU A 812 12.71 -50.00 -18.43
N MET A 813 12.77 -50.54 -17.20
CA MET A 813 13.14 -49.77 -16.02
C MET A 813 14.56 -49.18 -16.13
N ASP A 814 15.53 -49.93 -16.67
CA ASP A 814 16.89 -49.42 -16.91
C ASP A 814 16.90 -48.33 -17.97
N GLU A 815 16.12 -48.48 -19.03
CA GLU A 815 15.99 -47.47 -20.09
C GLU A 815 15.32 -46.18 -19.60
N ILE A 816 14.28 -46.28 -18.76
CA ILE A 816 13.65 -45.11 -18.11
C ILE A 816 14.68 -44.37 -17.25
N VAL A 817 15.44 -45.10 -16.43
CA VAL A 817 16.48 -44.53 -15.58
C VAL A 817 17.56 -43.85 -16.43
N ALA A 818 17.97 -44.48 -17.53
CA ALA A 818 18.93 -43.90 -18.47
C ALA A 818 18.40 -42.58 -19.07
N ALA A 819 17.16 -42.55 -19.57
CA ALA A 819 16.56 -41.35 -20.14
C ALA A 819 16.45 -40.19 -19.12
N LEU A 820 16.05 -40.48 -17.88
CA LEU A 820 16.02 -39.49 -16.80
C LEU A 820 17.41 -38.98 -16.44
N HIS A 821 18.39 -39.88 -16.41
CA HIS A 821 19.77 -39.54 -16.10
C HIS A 821 20.43 -38.71 -17.23
N GLU A 822 20.15 -39.03 -18.50
CA GLU A 822 20.55 -38.25 -19.68
C GLU A 822 19.98 -36.84 -19.63
N ALA A 823 18.68 -36.70 -19.35
CA ALA A 823 18.03 -35.39 -19.23
C ALA A 823 18.63 -34.55 -18.08
N ALA A 824 18.94 -35.18 -16.94
CA ALA A 824 19.60 -34.50 -15.83
C ALA A 824 21.05 -34.08 -16.16
N ARG A 825 21.80 -34.92 -16.90
CA ARG A 825 23.14 -34.59 -17.43
C ARG A 825 23.10 -33.44 -18.43
N ALA A 826 22.04 -33.35 -19.23
CA ALA A 826 21.78 -32.23 -20.13
C ALA A 826 21.35 -30.94 -19.40
N GLY A 827 21.49 -30.88 -18.08
CA GLY A 827 21.30 -29.68 -17.27
C GLY A 827 19.86 -29.41 -16.83
N ARG A 828 18.94 -30.37 -17.00
CA ARG A 828 17.54 -30.24 -16.55
C ARG A 828 17.40 -30.65 -15.09
N ASN A 829 16.56 -29.93 -14.35
CA ASN A 829 16.25 -30.22 -12.95
C ASN A 829 15.00 -31.11 -12.89
N LEU A 830 15.14 -32.32 -12.36
CA LEU A 830 14.10 -33.35 -12.37
C LEU A 830 13.65 -33.71 -10.96
N ILE A 831 12.34 -33.76 -10.78
CA ILE A 831 11.72 -34.37 -9.61
C ILE A 831 10.95 -35.58 -10.10
N VAL A 832 11.44 -36.78 -9.79
CA VAL A 832 10.84 -38.02 -10.24
C VAL A 832 10.04 -38.61 -9.09
N VAL A 833 8.72 -38.59 -9.23
CA VAL A 833 7.77 -39.12 -8.26
C VAL A 833 7.42 -40.55 -8.65
N ALA A 834 7.93 -41.51 -7.89
CA ALA A 834 7.48 -42.90 -7.92
C ALA A 834 6.18 -43.00 -7.11
N ASP A 835 5.04 -42.96 -7.80
CA ASP A 835 3.74 -43.24 -7.23
C ASP A 835 3.54 -44.76 -7.17
N ASP A 836 3.85 -45.32 -6.01
CA ASP A 836 3.85 -46.75 -5.73
C ASP A 836 2.57 -47.18 -5.01
N ALA A 837 1.42 -46.66 -5.45
CA ALA A 837 0.09 -46.98 -4.91
C ALA A 837 -0.22 -48.49 -4.84
N TYR A 838 0.27 -49.25 -5.81
CA TYR A 838 -0.02 -50.68 -6.04
C TYR A 838 1.24 -51.54 -5.95
N PHE A 839 2.32 -51.00 -5.38
CA PHE A 839 3.62 -51.68 -5.32
C PHE A 839 3.51 -53.03 -4.61
N GLY A 840 4.24 -54.03 -5.13
CA GLY A 840 4.22 -55.41 -4.64
C GLY A 840 3.30 -56.36 -5.42
N LEU A 841 2.35 -55.83 -6.21
CA LEU A 841 1.33 -56.61 -6.92
C LEU A 841 1.75 -56.91 -8.36
N PHE A 842 2.79 -57.73 -8.53
CA PHE A 842 3.41 -58.02 -9.81
C PHE A 842 3.22 -59.48 -10.24
N TYR A 843 2.55 -59.74 -11.38
CA TYR A 843 2.07 -61.07 -11.78
C TYR A 843 2.94 -61.79 -12.83
N GLY A 844 4.15 -61.32 -13.07
CA GLY A 844 5.09 -61.94 -14.00
C GLY A 844 6.54 -61.87 -13.52
N ASP A 845 7.36 -62.83 -13.97
CA ASP A 845 8.75 -62.98 -13.52
C ASP A 845 9.71 -61.96 -14.13
N GLN A 846 9.42 -61.48 -15.34
CA GLN A 846 10.28 -60.51 -16.06
C GLN A 846 10.08 -59.06 -15.61
N LEU A 847 9.12 -58.82 -14.72
CA LEU A 847 8.76 -57.48 -14.22
C LEU A 847 9.81 -56.95 -13.24
N ALA A 848 10.03 -55.63 -13.25
CA ALA A 848 10.84 -54.99 -12.22
C ALA A 848 10.11 -55.08 -10.87
N LYS A 849 10.65 -55.87 -9.94
CA LYS A 849 10.06 -56.07 -8.59
C LYS A 849 10.46 -54.98 -7.59
N GLU A 850 11.45 -54.15 -7.94
CA GLU A 850 11.88 -53.00 -7.14
C GLU A 850 11.27 -51.71 -7.68
N SER A 851 11.03 -50.76 -6.78
CA SER A 851 10.60 -49.41 -7.12
C SER A 851 11.70 -48.70 -7.91
N ILE A 852 11.32 -47.90 -8.91
CA ILE A 852 12.26 -47.04 -9.64
C ILE A 852 13.04 -46.10 -8.71
N PHE A 853 12.45 -45.75 -7.56
CA PHE A 853 13.10 -44.99 -6.50
C PHE A 853 14.45 -45.59 -6.10
N ALA A 854 14.56 -46.92 -6.05
CA ALA A 854 15.80 -47.61 -5.67
C ALA A 854 16.94 -47.34 -6.66
N ARG A 855 16.64 -47.29 -7.96
CA ARG A 855 17.63 -47.01 -9.01
C ARG A 855 17.99 -45.53 -9.07
N LEU A 856 17.03 -44.63 -8.81
CA LEU A 856 17.23 -43.17 -8.85
C LEU A 856 17.83 -42.57 -7.57
N ALA A 857 17.82 -43.30 -6.45
CA ALA A 857 18.30 -42.80 -5.17
C ALA A 857 19.75 -42.30 -5.25
N GLY A 858 19.92 -40.98 -5.14
CA GLY A 858 21.23 -40.31 -5.17
C GLY A 858 21.96 -40.36 -6.51
N CYS A 859 21.29 -40.69 -7.62
CA CYS A 859 21.97 -40.96 -8.90
C CYS A 859 22.56 -39.71 -9.57
N HIS A 860 22.00 -38.52 -9.33
CA HIS A 860 22.47 -37.27 -9.95
C HIS A 860 22.11 -36.03 -9.10
N PRO A 861 22.95 -34.98 -9.04
CA PRO A 861 22.67 -33.76 -8.25
C PRO A 861 21.44 -32.97 -8.71
N ARG A 862 21.09 -33.02 -9.99
CA ARG A 862 19.87 -32.40 -10.55
C ARG A 862 18.62 -33.28 -10.50
N LEU A 863 18.69 -34.45 -9.86
CA LEU A 863 17.56 -35.38 -9.78
C LEU A 863 17.18 -35.61 -8.32
N LEU A 864 15.95 -35.27 -7.97
CA LEU A 864 15.30 -35.66 -6.72
C LEU A 864 14.38 -36.86 -6.99
N ALA A 865 14.68 -38.00 -6.39
CA ALA A 865 13.76 -39.13 -6.36
C ALA A 865 12.82 -38.99 -5.16
N VAL A 866 11.51 -39.11 -5.41
CA VAL A 866 10.46 -39.06 -4.39
C VAL A 866 9.63 -40.33 -4.48
N LYS A 867 9.58 -41.12 -3.42
CA LYS A 867 8.67 -42.25 -3.33
C LYS A 867 7.44 -41.85 -2.53
N ALA A 868 6.28 -42.02 -3.14
CA ALA A 868 4.99 -41.94 -2.49
C ALA A 868 4.40 -43.36 -2.48
N ASP A 869 4.20 -43.94 -1.30
CA ASP A 869 3.64 -45.28 -1.12
C ASP A 869 2.67 -45.34 0.06
N ALA A 870 1.89 -46.41 0.17
CA ALA A 870 0.86 -46.52 1.20
C ALA A 870 0.47 -47.96 1.51
N ALA A 871 0.08 -48.21 2.76
CA ALA A 871 -0.54 -49.46 3.22
C ALA A 871 -1.93 -49.74 2.57
N THR A 872 -2.43 -48.80 1.77
CA THR A 872 -3.81 -48.79 1.27
C THR A 872 -4.15 -50.01 0.41
N LYS A 873 -3.24 -50.43 -0.49
CA LYS A 873 -3.48 -51.54 -1.44
C LYS A 873 -2.67 -52.78 -1.11
N GLU A 874 -1.44 -52.58 -0.63
CA GLU A 874 -0.55 -53.67 -0.26
C GLU A 874 -0.98 -54.38 1.03
N ASP A 875 -1.50 -53.62 2.01
CA ASP A 875 -1.93 -54.15 3.31
C ASP A 875 -3.46 -54.21 3.45
N PHE A 876 -4.20 -54.00 2.36
CA PHE A 876 -5.67 -54.13 2.32
C PHE A 876 -6.44 -53.28 3.36
N VAL A 877 -5.84 -52.17 3.82
CA VAL A 877 -6.45 -51.24 4.80
C VAL A 877 -6.87 -49.91 4.17
N TRP A 878 -7.75 -49.95 3.16
CA TRP A 878 -8.15 -48.75 2.40
C TRP A 878 -8.64 -47.58 3.26
N GLY A 879 -9.39 -47.89 4.33
CA GLY A 879 -9.96 -46.92 5.26
C GLY A 879 -8.95 -46.26 6.21
N PHE A 880 -7.75 -46.83 6.36
CA PHE A 880 -6.73 -46.27 7.27
C PHE A 880 -6.11 -44.99 6.73
N ARG A 881 -6.14 -44.79 5.41
CA ARG A 881 -5.58 -43.62 4.73
C ARG A 881 -4.20 -43.27 5.28
N SER A 882 -3.31 -44.26 5.31
CA SER A 882 -1.94 -44.13 5.83
C SER A 882 -0.96 -44.29 4.66
N GLY A 883 -0.28 -43.21 4.31
CA GLY A 883 0.72 -43.16 3.25
C GLY A 883 2.07 -42.69 3.79
N MET A 884 3.09 -42.73 2.94
CA MET A 884 4.45 -42.30 3.25
C MET A 884 5.00 -41.44 2.12
N LEU A 885 5.92 -40.55 2.49
CA LEU A 885 6.73 -39.79 1.54
C LEU A 885 8.21 -39.95 1.91
N THR A 886 9.01 -40.41 0.95
CA THR A 886 10.44 -40.67 1.14
C THR A 886 11.25 -40.00 0.04
N PHE A 887 12.35 -39.35 0.41
CA PHE A 887 13.21 -38.59 -0.50
C PHE A 887 14.57 -39.23 -0.64
N ALA A 888 15.13 -39.21 -1.85
CA ALA A 888 16.53 -39.50 -2.10
C ALA A 888 17.12 -38.52 -3.13
N ALA A 889 18.23 -37.89 -2.77
CA ALA A 889 18.93 -36.93 -3.60
C ALA A 889 20.43 -36.99 -3.28
N HIS A 890 21.26 -36.51 -4.20
CA HIS A 890 22.67 -36.29 -3.90
C HIS A 890 22.85 -35.08 -2.97
N ALA A 891 23.68 -35.22 -1.93
CA ALA A 891 24.10 -34.11 -1.07
C ALA A 891 25.62 -33.91 -1.17
N ALA A 892 26.06 -32.65 -1.05
CA ALA A 892 27.46 -32.28 -1.15
C ALA A 892 28.28 -32.72 0.07
N THR A 893 27.72 -32.60 1.29
CA THR A 893 28.47 -32.88 2.52
C THR A 893 27.73 -33.75 3.54
N SER A 894 26.41 -33.60 3.69
CA SER A 894 25.63 -34.32 4.68
C SER A 894 24.23 -34.65 4.18
N ASP A 895 24.03 -35.92 3.82
CA ASP A 895 22.71 -36.47 3.48
C ASP A 895 21.72 -36.29 4.64
N GLU A 896 22.16 -36.52 5.87
CA GLU A 896 21.32 -36.38 7.06
C GLU A 896 20.80 -34.95 7.21
N ALA A 897 21.65 -33.94 7.05
CA ALA A 897 21.23 -32.54 7.14
C ALA A 897 20.20 -32.19 6.04
N LEU A 898 20.44 -32.65 4.81
CA LEU A 898 19.53 -32.43 3.69
C LEU A 898 18.16 -33.07 3.94
N TYR A 899 18.14 -34.35 4.31
CA TYR A 899 16.90 -35.08 4.55
C TYR A 899 16.14 -34.56 5.76
N GLN A 900 16.81 -34.20 6.86
CA GLN A 900 16.15 -33.56 7.98
C GLN A 900 15.51 -32.22 7.59
N ALA A 901 16.13 -31.45 6.69
CA ALA A 901 15.55 -30.20 6.21
C ALA A 901 14.28 -30.44 5.37
N LEU A 902 14.31 -31.41 4.45
CA LEU A 902 13.14 -31.82 3.66
C LEU A 902 12.03 -32.40 4.55
N GLU A 903 12.36 -33.25 5.53
CA GLU A 903 11.41 -33.80 6.49
C GLU A 903 10.73 -32.70 7.31
N LYS A 904 11.48 -31.67 7.75
CA LYS A 904 10.91 -30.52 8.48
C LYS A 904 9.98 -29.67 7.60
N LYS A 905 10.34 -29.45 6.33
CA LYS A 905 9.44 -28.76 5.38
C LYS A 905 8.16 -29.57 5.14
N THR A 906 8.30 -30.88 4.95
CA THR A 906 7.18 -31.83 4.80
C THR A 906 6.27 -31.84 6.03
N ALA A 907 6.86 -31.89 7.24
CA ALA A 907 6.12 -31.81 8.50
C ALA A 907 5.38 -30.48 8.66
N GLY A 908 5.99 -29.37 8.23
CA GLY A 908 5.35 -28.05 8.17
C GLY A 908 4.13 -28.05 7.26
N ALA A 909 4.25 -28.64 6.08
CA ALA A 909 3.15 -28.77 5.12
C ALA A 909 2.00 -29.63 5.67
N ILE A 910 2.30 -30.80 6.24
CA ILE A 910 1.31 -31.67 6.90
C ILE A 910 0.60 -30.93 8.04
N ARG A 911 1.37 -30.21 8.88
CA ARG A 911 0.83 -29.45 10.00
C ARG A 911 -0.13 -28.36 9.54
N GLY A 912 0.22 -27.66 8.45
CA GLY A 912 -0.60 -26.63 7.83
C GLY A 912 -1.86 -27.16 7.13
N ALA A 913 -1.86 -28.42 6.71
CA ALA A 913 -2.98 -29.04 6.01
C ALA A 913 -3.95 -29.81 6.93
N VAL A 914 -3.43 -30.79 7.68
CA VAL A 914 -4.24 -31.76 8.44
C VAL A 914 -3.82 -31.88 9.90
N SER A 915 -2.93 -31.01 10.38
CA SER A 915 -2.39 -31.01 11.74
C SER A 915 -1.47 -32.21 12.03
N ASN A 916 -2.00 -33.43 12.05
CA ASN A 916 -1.26 -34.70 12.19
C ASN A 916 -2.06 -35.85 11.55
N CYS A 917 -1.37 -36.87 11.07
CA CYS A 917 -2.00 -38.07 10.51
C CYS A 917 -2.61 -38.98 11.60
N SER A 918 -3.55 -39.85 11.21
CA SER A 918 -4.31 -40.74 12.11
C SER A 918 -3.40 -41.56 13.03
N HIS A 919 -3.56 -41.42 14.35
CA HIS A 919 -2.76 -42.18 15.32
C HIS A 919 -3.15 -43.66 15.42
N PRO A 920 -4.44 -44.04 15.54
CA PRO A 920 -4.83 -45.45 15.64
C PRO A 920 -4.37 -46.29 14.44
N ALA A 921 -4.52 -45.75 13.23
CA ALA A 921 -4.09 -46.43 12.00
C ALA A 921 -2.58 -46.70 12.02
N GLN A 922 -1.78 -45.71 12.45
CA GLN A 922 -0.34 -45.86 12.57
C GLN A 922 0.06 -46.89 13.64
N SER A 923 -0.63 -46.92 14.77
CA SER A 923 -0.37 -47.90 15.83
C SER A 923 -0.65 -49.33 15.37
N ILE A 924 -1.77 -49.55 14.68
CA ILE A 924 -2.12 -50.87 14.13
C ILE A 924 -1.10 -51.28 13.08
N LEU A 925 -0.75 -50.39 12.14
CA LEU A 925 0.26 -50.69 11.11
C LEU A 925 1.63 -51.01 11.70
N ALA A 926 2.08 -50.28 12.72
CA ALA A 926 3.36 -50.55 13.37
C ALA A 926 3.40 -51.95 14.01
N LYS A 927 2.28 -52.38 14.62
CA LYS A 927 2.12 -53.71 15.19
C LYS A 927 2.04 -54.78 14.09
N ALA A 928 1.24 -54.55 13.05
CA ALA A 928 1.09 -55.48 11.92
C ALA A 928 2.43 -55.74 11.21
N LEU A 929 3.21 -54.68 10.91
CA LEU A 929 4.54 -54.81 10.33
C LEU A 929 5.58 -55.47 11.25
N SER A 930 5.25 -55.62 12.53
CA SER A 930 6.07 -56.36 13.49
C SER A 930 5.60 -57.81 13.68
N SER A 931 4.47 -58.20 13.07
CA SER A 931 3.99 -59.59 13.09
C SER A 931 4.87 -60.45 12.19
N GLU A 932 5.21 -61.65 12.65
CA GLU A 932 5.95 -62.63 11.84
C GLU A 932 5.09 -63.19 10.69
N SER A 933 3.76 -63.10 10.78
CA SER A 933 2.82 -63.62 9.78
C SER A 933 2.54 -62.69 8.59
N VAL A 934 2.87 -61.40 8.71
CA VAL A 934 2.39 -60.35 7.78
C VAL A 934 2.81 -60.60 6.32
N ASP A 935 4.01 -61.13 6.11
CA ASP A 935 4.52 -61.41 4.76
C ASP A 935 3.82 -62.62 4.12
N ALA A 936 3.55 -63.67 4.91
CA ALA A 936 2.79 -64.82 4.43
C ALA A 936 1.35 -64.42 4.09
N GLU A 937 0.72 -63.59 4.92
CA GLU A 937 -0.63 -63.05 4.68
C GLU A 937 -0.68 -62.21 3.41
N ARG A 938 0.29 -61.31 3.20
CA ARG A 938 0.41 -60.51 1.96
C ARG A 938 0.57 -61.41 0.74
N GLN A 939 1.43 -62.42 0.82
CA GLN A 939 1.68 -63.36 -0.27
C GLN A 939 0.40 -64.12 -0.65
N GLU A 940 -0.35 -64.64 0.34
CA GLU A 940 -1.63 -65.32 0.10
C GLU A 940 -2.62 -64.42 -0.66
N LYS A 941 -2.74 -63.15 -0.28
CA LYS A 941 -3.65 -62.21 -0.98
C LYS A 941 -3.13 -61.81 -2.36
N ASN A 942 -1.81 -61.75 -2.54
CA ASN A 942 -1.20 -61.50 -3.85
C ASN A 942 -1.51 -62.64 -4.82
N GLU A 943 -1.40 -63.89 -4.38
CA GLU A 943 -1.73 -65.09 -5.17
C GLU A 943 -3.18 -65.10 -5.63
N ILE A 944 -4.13 -64.68 -4.78
CA ILE A 944 -5.55 -64.54 -5.16
C ILE A 944 -5.71 -63.51 -6.28
N LEU A 945 -5.07 -62.35 -6.17
CA LEU A 945 -5.17 -61.31 -7.19
C LEU A 945 -4.45 -61.71 -8.49
N GLU A 946 -3.33 -62.43 -8.37
CA GLU A 946 -2.60 -62.99 -9.51
C GLU A 946 -3.46 -64.01 -10.28
N ALA A 947 -4.16 -64.90 -9.56
CA ALA A 947 -5.07 -65.86 -10.19
C ALA A 947 -6.19 -65.16 -10.95
N ARG A 948 -6.81 -64.12 -10.36
CA ARG A 948 -7.80 -63.27 -11.04
C ARG A 948 -7.22 -62.58 -12.28
N ALA A 949 -6.03 -62.00 -12.18
CA ALA A 949 -5.35 -61.36 -13.31
C ALA A 949 -5.09 -62.34 -14.46
N LYS A 950 -4.56 -63.54 -14.15
CA LYS A 950 -4.33 -64.61 -15.13
C LYS A 950 -5.63 -65.09 -15.77
N LYS A 951 -6.71 -65.23 -15.00
CA LYS A 951 -8.04 -65.58 -15.53
C LYS A 951 -8.55 -64.50 -16.48
N VAL A 952 -8.40 -63.22 -16.15
CA VAL A 952 -8.74 -62.11 -17.07
C VAL A 952 -7.91 -62.17 -18.34
N GLN A 953 -6.60 -62.40 -18.25
CA GLN A 953 -5.72 -62.55 -19.43
C GLN A 953 -6.17 -63.69 -20.34
N GLN A 954 -6.61 -64.82 -19.78
CA GLN A 954 -7.18 -65.93 -20.55
C GLN A 954 -8.50 -65.55 -21.23
N ILE A 955 -9.40 -64.85 -20.52
CA ILE A 955 -10.69 -64.41 -21.05
C ILE A 955 -10.49 -63.46 -22.23
N ILE A 956 -9.72 -62.40 -22.06
CA ILE A 956 -9.55 -61.35 -23.09
C ILE A 956 -8.75 -61.82 -24.32
N ALA A 957 -7.97 -62.90 -24.19
CA ALA A 957 -7.29 -63.52 -25.33
C ALA A 957 -8.26 -64.24 -26.29
N SER A 958 -9.51 -64.44 -25.87
CA SER A 958 -10.55 -64.99 -26.74
C SER A 958 -10.87 -64.05 -27.90
N PRO A 959 -10.86 -64.52 -29.17
CA PRO A 959 -11.27 -63.73 -30.33
C PRO A 959 -12.69 -63.16 -30.23
N LYS A 960 -13.54 -63.73 -29.34
CA LYS A 960 -14.92 -63.28 -29.08
C LYS A 960 -15.04 -61.79 -28.79
N PHE A 961 -14.01 -61.17 -28.20
CA PHE A 961 -14.06 -59.78 -27.76
C PHE A 961 -13.38 -58.79 -28.71
N ALA A 962 -12.66 -59.27 -29.73
CA ALA A 962 -11.79 -58.45 -30.57
C ALA A 962 -12.54 -57.37 -31.38
N ASP A 963 -13.76 -57.66 -31.80
CA ASP A 963 -14.60 -56.70 -32.53
C ASP A 963 -15.18 -55.60 -31.61
N LEU A 964 -15.20 -55.83 -30.30
CA LEU A 964 -15.85 -54.96 -29.31
C LEU A 964 -14.89 -53.96 -28.68
N TRP A 965 -13.67 -54.39 -28.37
CA TRP A 965 -12.66 -53.54 -27.75
C TRP A 965 -11.24 -54.09 -27.91
N GLU A 966 -10.26 -53.22 -27.72
CA GLU A 966 -8.83 -53.54 -27.69
C GLU A 966 -8.30 -53.44 -26.24
N PRO A 967 -7.77 -54.50 -25.63
CA PRO A 967 -7.17 -54.40 -24.30
C PRO A 967 -5.83 -53.66 -24.37
N TYR A 968 -5.61 -52.72 -23.45
CA TYR A 968 -4.27 -52.18 -23.24
C TYR A 968 -3.39 -53.25 -22.56
N PRO A 969 -2.05 -53.21 -22.76
CA PRO A 969 -1.14 -54.10 -22.07
C PRO A 969 -1.32 -54.07 -20.54
N PHE A 970 -1.43 -55.25 -19.94
CA PHE A 970 -1.76 -55.45 -18.51
C PHE A 970 -1.02 -56.68 -17.95
N ASN A 971 -0.33 -56.51 -16.82
CA ASN A 971 0.49 -57.57 -16.22
C ASN A 971 0.61 -57.49 -14.67
N SER A 972 -0.12 -56.59 -14.02
CA SER A 972 0.07 -56.26 -12.59
C SER A 972 -1.08 -55.44 -11.98
N GLY A 973 -1.12 -55.29 -10.66
CA GLY A 973 -2.03 -54.37 -9.99
C GLY A 973 -3.49 -54.85 -9.91
N TYR A 974 -4.45 -53.94 -9.97
CA TYR A 974 -5.87 -54.20 -9.61
C TYR A 974 -6.85 -54.13 -10.79
N PHE A 975 -6.40 -53.58 -11.91
CA PHE A 975 -7.27 -53.19 -13.02
C PHE A 975 -6.72 -53.65 -14.35
N ILE A 976 -7.63 -53.81 -15.30
CA ILE A 976 -7.35 -53.78 -16.73
C ILE A 976 -8.06 -52.57 -17.34
N CYS A 977 -7.50 -52.04 -18.43
CA CYS A 977 -8.14 -51.02 -19.24
C CYS A 977 -8.35 -51.56 -20.66
N VAL A 978 -9.54 -51.33 -21.22
CA VAL A 978 -9.86 -51.67 -22.62
C VAL A 978 -10.33 -50.42 -23.36
N LYS A 979 -10.02 -50.32 -24.64
CA LYS A 979 -10.47 -49.26 -25.54
C LYS A 979 -11.65 -49.77 -26.37
N LEU A 980 -12.82 -49.17 -26.22
CA LEU A 980 -14.02 -49.55 -26.95
C LEU A 980 -13.91 -49.21 -28.44
N ASN A 981 -14.43 -50.09 -29.30
CA ASN A 981 -14.48 -49.88 -30.74
C ASN A 981 -15.79 -49.18 -31.11
N GLY A 982 -15.73 -47.89 -31.47
CA GLY A 982 -16.89 -47.16 -32.01
C GLY A 982 -18.00 -46.82 -31.01
N ILE A 983 -17.79 -47.05 -29.70
CA ILE A 983 -18.73 -46.69 -28.62
C ILE A 983 -18.10 -45.61 -27.73
N ASP A 984 -18.91 -44.65 -27.30
CA ASP A 984 -18.55 -43.69 -26.25
C ASP A 984 -18.54 -44.37 -24.87
N ALA A 985 -17.45 -44.20 -24.12
CA ALA A 985 -17.21 -44.90 -22.86
C ALA A 985 -18.26 -44.59 -21.78
N GLU A 986 -18.70 -43.33 -21.66
CA GLU A 986 -19.70 -42.96 -20.65
C GLU A 986 -21.09 -43.50 -21.00
N THR A 987 -21.43 -43.50 -22.30
CA THR A 987 -22.66 -44.13 -22.82
C THR A 987 -22.67 -45.61 -22.51
N TYR A 988 -21.58 -46.32 -22.80
CA TYR A 988 -21.42 -47.74 -22.48
C TYR A 988 -21.51 -48.02 -20.98
N ARG A 989 -20.81 -47.23 -20.15
CA ARG A 989 -20.83 -47.35 -18.69
C ARG A 989 -22.24 -47.18 -18.12
N LYS A 990 -23.00 -46.18 -18.58
CA LYS A 990 -24.39 -45.96 -18.15
C LYS A 990 -25.29 -47.11 -18.57
N HIS A 991 -25.16 -47.57 -19.81
CA HIS A 991 -25.95 -48.67 -20.33
C HIS A 991 -25.73 -49.97 -19.52
N LEU A 992 -24.47 -50.30 -19.24
CA LEU A 992 -24.10 -51.40 -18.34
C LEU A 992 -24.74 -51.27 -16.95
N LEU A 993 -24.68 -50.07 -16.36
CA LEU A 993 -25.20 -49.85 -15.02
C LEU A 993 -26.74 -49.96 -14.98
N GLU A 994 -27.42 -49.39 -15.97
CA GLU A 994 -28.88 -49.28 -15.99
C GLU A 994 -29.57 -50.55 -16.49
N LYS A 995 -28.98 -51.27 -17.44
CA LYS A 995 -29.59 -52.46 -18.06
C LYS A 995 -29.07 -53.76 -17.49
N HIS A 996 -27.79 -53.80 -17.09
CA HIS A 996 -27.11 -55.01 -16.66
C HIS A 996 -26.71 -54.97 -15.18
N GLY A 997 -26.85 -53.83 -14.49
CA GLY A 997 -26.48 -53.68 -13.08
C GLY A 997 -24.96 -53.77 -12.83
N VAL A 998 -24.13 -53.63 -13.88
CA VAL A 998 -22.67 -53.78 -13.79
C VAL A 998 -21.99 -52.42 -13.73
N GLY A 999 -21.16 -52.22 -12.71
CA GLY A 999 -20.36 -51.01 -12.54
C GLY A 999 -18.96 -51.12 -13.13
N VAL A 1000 -18.63 -50.24 -14.06
CA VAL A 1000 -17.26 -50.02 -14.58
C VAL A 1000 -16.94 -48.52 -14.54
N ILE A 1001 -15.70 -48.15 -14.85
CA ILE A 1001 -15.27 -46.74 -14.88
C ILE A 1001 -14.93 -46.35 -16.30
N ALA A 1002 -15.64 -45.35 -16.83
CA ALA A 1002 -15.25 -44.67 -18.06
C ALA A 1002 -14.07 -43.73 -17.77
N ASN A 1003 -13.08 -43.76 -18.67
CA ASN A 1003 -11.87 -42.95 -18.57
C ASN A 1003 -11.63 -42.30 -19.94
N GLY A 1004 -11.91 -41.00 -20.07
CA GLY A 1004 -11.94 -40.34 -21.37
C GLY A 1004 -13.07 -40.82 -22.28
N GLY A 1005 -12.92 -40.61 -23.60
CA GLY A 1005 -14.01 -40.86 -24.57
C GLY A 1005 -14.24 -42.32 -24.95
N HIS A 1006 -13.23 -43.19 -24.80
CA HIS A 1006 -13.29 -44.57 -25.32
C HIS A 1006 -12.74 -45.64 -24.36
N ASP A 1007 -12.08 -45.28 -23.27
CA ASP A 1007 -11.45 -46.28 -22.41
C ASP A 1007 -12.37 -46.68 -21.24
N ILE A 1008 -12.39 -47.97 -20.92
CA ILE A 1008 -13.10 -48.54 -19.78
C ILE A 1008 -12.10 -49.24 -18.88
N ARG A 1009 -12.04 -48.81 -17.62
CA ARG A 1009 -11.28 -49.48 -16.56
C ARG A 1009 -12.17 -50.48 -15.82
N ILE A 1010 -11.70 -51.72 -15.75
CA ILE A 1010 -12.36 -52.84 -15.09
C ILE A 1010 -11.50 -53.29 -13.92
N ALA A 1011 -12.09 -53.31 -12.72
CA ALA A 1011 -11.40 -53.71 -11.49
C ALA A 1011 -11.62 -55.19 -11.21
N PHE A 1012 -10.80 -56.06 -11.80
CA PHE A 1012 -10.86 -57.50 -11.51
C PHE A 1012 -10.54 -57.80 -10.04
N SER A 1013 -9.82 -56.90 -9.34
CA SER A 1013 -9.61 -57.02 -7.89
C SER A 1013 -10.91 -57.03 -7.08
N GLY A 1014 -11.99 -56.44 -7.60
CA GLY A 1014 -13.29 -56.34 -6.93
C GLY A 1014 -14.24 -57.51 -7.21
N VAL A 1015 -13.81 -58.50 -8.00
CA VAL A 1015 -14.66 -59.59 -8.49
C VAL A 1015 -13.97 -60.92 -8.21
N ASP A 1016 -14.71 -61.89 -7.68
CA ASP A 1016 -14.18 -63.23 -7.42
C ASP A 1016 -13.89 -63.97 -8.72
N GLU A 1017 -12.88 -64.84 -8.70
CA GLU A 1017 -12.31 -65.46 -9.90
C GLU A 1017 -13.35 -66.22 -10.74
N ASP A 1018 -14.26 -66.94 -10.07
CA ASP A 1018 -15.33 -67.74 -10.68
C ASP A 1018 -16.42 -66.89 -11.35
N ARG A 1019 -16.46 -65.58 -11.09
CA ARG A 1019 -17.41 -64.62 -11.67
C ARG A 1019 -16.85 -63.78 -12.82
N LEU A 1020 -15.54 -63.86 -13.06
CA LEU A 1020 -14.89 -63.03 -14.08
C LEU A 1020 -15.38 -63.37 -15.50
N GLU A 1021 -15.62 -64.64 -15.80
CA GLU A 1021 -16.07 -65.06 -17.14
C GLU A 1021 -17.48 -64.53 -17.45
N ASP A 1022 -18.40 -64.67 -16.49
CA ASP A 1022 -19.75 -64.09 -16.55
C ASP A 1022 -19.72 -62.57 -16.70
N LEU A 1023 -18.87 -61.88 -15.93
CA LEU A 1023 -18.71 -60.43 -16.04
C LEU A 1023 -18.33 -60.01 -17.47
N PHE A 1024 -17.30 -60.63 -18.07
CA PHE A 1024 -16.85 -60.25 -19.41
C PHE A 1024 -17.86 -60.61 -20.50
N ASP A 1025 -18.65 -61.66 -20.30
CA ASP A 1025 -19.77 -61.99 -21.19
C ASP A 1025 -20.89 -60.93 -21.13
N VAL A 1026 -21.22 -60.43 -19.94
CA VAL A 1026 -22.16 -59.32 -19.76
C VAL A 1026 -21.63 -58.03 -20.38
N LEU A 1027 -20.33 -57.73 -20.20
CA LEU A 1027 -19.68 -56.60 -20.87
C LEU A 1027 -19.82 -56.72 -22.40
N ALA A 1028 -19.58 -57.90 -22.96
CA ALA A 1028 -19.66 -58.10 -24.41
C ALA A 1028 -21.09 -57.95 -24.94
N ALA A 1029 -22.09 -58.49 -24.22
CA ALA A 1029 -23.50 -58.35 -24.57
C ALA A 1029 -23.91 -56.87 -24.61
N ALA A 1030 -23.55 -56.09 -23.58
CA ALA A 1030 -23.86 -54.68 -23.52
C ALA A 1030 -23.20 -53.87 -24.65
N ALA A 1031 -21.99 -54.24 -25.08
CA ALA A 1031 -21.31 -53.58 -26.20
C ALA A 1031 -22.01 -53.88 -27.53
N GLY A 1032 -22.42 -55.13 -27.73
CA GLY A 1032 -23.19 -55.56 -28.90
C GLY A 1032 -24.56 -54.87 -29.02
N GLU A 1033 -25.24 -54.64 -27.90
CA GLU A 1033 -26.51 -53.90 -27.84
C GLU A 1033 -26.36 -52.46 -28.36
N LEU A 1034 -25.25 -51.78 -28.01
CA LEU A 1034 -25.00 -50.40 -28.42
C LEU A 1034 -24.44 -50.26 -29.84
N LEU A 1035 -23.75 -51.27 -30.36
CA LEU A 1035 -23.26 -51.30 -31.74
C LEU A 1035 -24.33 -51.64 -32.78
N GLY A 1036 -25.60 -51.76 -32.36
CA GLY A 1036 -26.74 -51.89 -33.25
C GLY A 1036 -26.98 -53.32 -33.75
N GLY A 1037 -26.82 -54.32 -32.88
CA GLY A 1037 -27.37 -55.68 -33.01
C GLY A 1037 -27.28 -56.34 -34.38
N LYS A 1038 -26.31 -57.24 -34.56
CA LYS A 1038 -26.56 -58.46 -35.34
C LYS A 1038 -26.95 -59.59 -34.41
#